data_AF-A0A2K3P7H8-F1
#
_entry.id   AF-A0A2K3P7H8-F1
#
_cell.length_a   1.000
_cell.length_b   1.000
_cell.length_c   1.000
_cell.angle_alpha   90.00
_cell.angle_beta   90.00
_cell.angle_gamma   90.00
#
_symmetry.space_group_name_H-M   'P 1'
#
loop_
_entity.id
_entity.type
_entity.pdbx_description
1 polymer ?
#
loop_
_entity_poly.entity_id
_entity_poly.type
_entity_poly.pdbx_seq_one_letter_code
_entity_poly.pdbx_strand_id
1 'polypeptide(L)'
;TGVTGAICLLDDEPTASGRHCGPIDSSLCQSQKVSFSIALMIQPESGPVCLLGTEFQKKVCWEILVAGAEQGIEAGQVGLRLITKGDRQTTVAKEWSISATSIADGRWHIVTMTIDADLGEATCYLDGGFDGYQNGLPLCVGSSIWDHGTEVWVGVRPPTDIDAFGRSDSEGVESKMHIMDVFLWGRCLSDDEVSALYTSVASADLSALDYPDDNWQWADSPSRVDGWDSDPADVDLYDRDDVDWDGQYSSGRKRRSERDGMVLEMDSFSRKYRKPRIETQEEVYQRMLSVELAIKEALFARGESCFTDQEFPPNDHSLFVDPEDPPAKLQVVSEWLRPGEIARQNHPGCRPCLFSGPPNPSDVCQGRLGDCWFLSAVAVLTEVSRISEVIITQGYNEEGIYTVRFCVQGEWVPVVVDDWIPCELPGKPAFATSKKGIELWVSLLEKAYAKLHGSYEALEGGLVQDALVDLTGGAGEEIDMRSGEAQLDLASGRLWSQLLRFKQEGFLLGAGSPSGSDVHISSSGIVQGHAYSILQVREVDGHKLVQIRNPWANEVEWNGPWSDSSPEWTDRVKHKLKHVSQSKDGIFWMSWQDFQIHFRSIYICRIYPSEMRHTVHGQWRGYSAGGCQDYDTWHQNPQFKLTATGQDASLPIHVFITLTQGVGFSRTTAGFRNYQSSHDSLMFYIGMRILKTRGRRAAYNIYLHESVGGTDYVNSREISCEMVLEPEPKGYTIIPTTIHPGEEAPFVLSVFTKASITLEAL
;
A
#
# COMPACT_ATOMS: atom_id res chain seq x y z
N THR A 1 -33.75 8.60 8.73
CA THR A 1 -32.55 9.40 9.13
C THR A 1 -32.61 10.94 9.07
N GLY A 2 -33.59 11.61 8.44
CA GLY A 2 -33.63 13.09 8.41
C GLY A 2 -32.56 13.76 7.52
N VAL A 3 -31.92 12.98 6.64
CA VAL A 3 -30.91 13.46 5.69
C VAL A 3 -31.57 14.29 4.58
N THR A 4 -31.12 15.53 4.43
CA THR A 4 -31.76 16.49 3.51
C THR A 4 -31.38 16.20 2.06
N GLY A 5 -32.36 16.15 1.17
CA GLY A 5 -32.14 16.00 -0.29
C GLY A 5 -31.85 14.57 -0.75
N ALA A 6 -32.01 13.58 0.12
CA ALA A 6 -31.93 12.15 -0.20
C ALA A 6 -33.33 11.53 -0.25
N ILE A 7 -33.51 10.52 -1.10
CA ILE A 7 -34.63 9.59 -1.04
C ILE A 7 -34.16 8.34 -0.32
N CYS A 8 -34.77 8.04 0.82
CA CYS A 8 -34.48 6.84 1.59
C CYS A 8 -35.32 5.66 1.08
N LEU A 9 -34.65 4.55 0.74
CA LEU A 9 -35.26 3.32 0.26
C LEU A 9 -35.44 2.28 1.37
N LEU A 10 -34.60 2.34 2.41
CA LEU A 10 -34.57 1.43 3.55
C LEU A 10 -34.02 2.21 4.77
N ASP A 11 -34.78 2.30 5.86
CA ASP A 11 -34.50 3.14 7.07
C ASP A 11 -34.70 2.32 8.38
N ASP A 12 -34.70 0.98 8.33
CA ASP A 12 -35.07 0.05 9.42
C ASP A 12 -34.05 -1.11 9.60
N GLU A 13 -34.30 -2.04 10.55
CA GLU A 13 -33.44 -3.16 11.01
C GLU A 13 -32.66 -3.93 9.91
N PRO A 14 -31.44 -4.44 10.20
CA PRO A 14 -30.62 -5.15 9.22
C PRO A 14 -31.37 -6.29 8.53
N THR A 15 -31.52 -6.21 7.20
CA THR A 15 -32.17 -7.27 6.42
C THR A 15 -31.16 -8.10 5.64
N ALA A 16 -31.34 -9.42 5.65
CA ALA A 16 -30.51 -10.36 4.88
C ALA A 16 -31.09 -10.70 3.49
N SER A 17 -32.30 -10.22 3.18
CA SER A 17 -32.97 -10.46 1.89
C SER A 17 -33.07 -9.18 1.05
N GLY A 18 -33.00 -9.34 -0.27
CA GLY A 18 -33.24 -8.24 -1.19
C GLY A 18 -34.70 -7.75 -1.18
N ARG A 19 -34.91 -6.49 -1.53
CA ARG A 19 -36.22 -5.82 -1.49
C ARG A 19 -36.56 -5.13 -2.81
N HIS A 20 -37.82 -5.26 -3.25
CA HIS A 20 -38.39 -4.40 -4.28
C HIS A 20 -38.73 -3.03 -3.69
N CYS A 21 -38.15 -1.97 -4.24
CA CYS A 21 -38.39 -0.61 -3.76
C CYS A 21 -39.42 0.13 -4.63
N GLY A 22 -39.84 -0.42 -5.78
CA GLY A 22 -40.78 0.21 -6.69
C GLY A 22 -40.11 1.19 -7.67
N PRO A 23 -40.89 2.05 -8.35
CA PRO A 23 -40.36 2.97 -9.35
C PRO A 23 -39.53 4.10 -8.72
N ILE A 24 -38.43 4.47 -9.39
CA ILE A 24 -37.59 5.63 -9.03
C ILE A 24 -38.43 6.90 -9.01
N ASP A 25 -38.19 7.75 -8.01
CA ASP A 25 -38.84 9.05 -7.92
C ASP A 25 -38.54 9.91 -9.15
N SER A 26 -39.57 10.57 -9.66
CA SER A 26 -39.50 11.40 -10.86
C SER A 26 -38.41 12.48 -10.83
N SER A 27 -38.02 12.97 -9.65
CA SER A 27 -36.95 13.96 -9.49
C SER A 27 -35.55 13.40 -9.77
N LEU A 28 -35.33 12.10 -9.53
CA LEU A 28 -34.07 11.41 -9.85
C LEU A 28 -33.95 11.08 -11.34
N CYS A 29 -35.07 10.73 -11.98
CA CYS A 29 -35.14 10.40 -13.41
C CYS A 29 -34.84 11.58 -14.35
N GLN A 30 -34.69 12.80 -13.82
CA GLN A 30 -34.35 14.00 -14.59
C GLN A 30 -32.87 14.38 -14.44
N SER A 31 -32.09 13.63 -13.66
CA SER A 31 -30.70 13.95 -13.39
C SER A 31 -29.74 13.10 -14.22
N GLN A 32 -28.67 13.74 -14.68
CA GLN A 32 -27.48 13.12 -15.26
C GLN A 32 -26.42 12.79 -14.21
N LYS A 33 -26.69 13.14 -12.95
CA LYS A 33 -25.76 12.99 -11.84
C LYS A 33 -26.51 12.34 -10.69
N VAL A 34 -26.07 11.17 -10.25
CA VAL A 34 -26.75 10.45 -9.17
C VAL A 34 -25.74 9.98 -8.14
N SER A 35 -26.18 9.88 -6.89
CA SER A 35 -25.41 9.20 -5.84
C SER A 35 -26.27 8.14 -5.19
N PHE A 36 -25.63 7.07 -4.78
CA PHE A 36 -26.21 5.96 -4.04
C PHE A 36 -25.34 5.72 -2.80
N SER A 37 -25.94 5.63 -1.63
CA SER A 37 -25.25 5.28 -0.39
C SER A 37 -25.99 4.16 0.31
N ILE A 38 -25.25 3.20 0.85
CA ILE A 38 -25.80 2.03 1.53
C ILE A 38 -24.88 1.62 2.67
N ALA A 39 -25.46 1.28 3.82
CA ALA A 39 -24.75 0.63 4.91
C ALA A 39 -24.93 -0.89 4.79
N LEU A 40 -23.83 -1.64 4.77
CA LEU A 40 -23.88 -3.09 4.55
C LEU A 40 -22.73 -3.84 5.24
N MET A 41 -22.95 -5.11 5.48
CA MET A 41 -21.95 -6.05 5.99
C MET A 41 -21.97 -7.30 5.12
N ILE A 42 -20.80 -7.70 4.60
CA ILE A 42 -20.65 -8.88 3.74
C ILE A 42 -19.59 -9.80 4.36
N GLN A 43 -19.95 -11.07 4.57
CA GLN A 43 -18.98 -12.08 5.03
C GLN A 43 -18.03 -12.48 3.89
N PRO A 44 -16.75 -12.81 4.17
CA PRO A 44 -15.75 -13.23 3.17
C PRO A 44 -16.17 -14.40 2.28
N GLU A 45 -17.03 -15.27 2.82
CA GLU A 45 -17.57 -16.46 2.15
C GLU A 45 -18.81 -16.16 1.27
N SER A 46 -19.26 -14.91 1.19
CA SER A 46 -20.41 -14.54 0.35
C SER A 46 -20.05 -14.59 -1.13
N GLY A 47 -20.92 -15.20 -1.94
CA GLY A 47 -20.86 -15.08 -3.40
C GLY A 47 -21.16 -13.65 -3.89
N PRO A 48 -21.18 -13.38 -5.21
CA PRO A 48 -21.46 -12.06 -5.75
C PRO A 48 -22.82 -11.51 -5.27
N VAL A 49 -22.79 -10.26 -4.79
CA VAL A 49 -23.95 -9.59 -4.21
C VAL A 49 -24.30 -8.35 -5.04
N CYS A 50 -25.56 -8.25 -5.47
CA CYS A 50 -26.07 -6.99 -6.02
C CYS A 50 -26.48 -6.04 -4.89
N LEU A 51 -25.91 -4.84 -4.84
CA LEU A 51 -26.30 -3.82 -3.87
C LEU A 51 -27.48 -3.00 -4.37
N LEU A 52 -27.49 -2.65 -5.66
CA LEU A 52 -28.59 -1.93 -6.30
C LEU A 52 -28.71 -2.37 -7.76
N GLY A 53 -29.91 -2.76 -8.18
CA GLY A 53 -30.23 -3.10 -9.56
C GLY A 53 -31.43 -2.29 -10.06
N THR A 54 -31.43 -1.95 -11.35
CA THR A 54 -32.57 -1.26 -11.98
C THR A 54 -33.17 -2.09 -13.11
N GLU A 55 -34.47 -2.35 -13.09
CA GLU A 55 -35.14 -2.99 -14.23
C GLU A 55 -35.85 -1.95 -15.10
N PHE A 56 -35.46 -1.89 -16.38
CA PHE A 56 -36.14 -1.07 -17.38
C PHE A 56 -36.90 -1.93 -18.39
N GLN A 57 -38.12 -1.51 -18.74
CA GLN A 57 -38.99 -2.20 -19.71
C GLN A 57 -38.42 -2.22 -21.16
N LYS A 58 -37.22 -1.68 -21.44
CA LYS A 58 -36.64 -1.62 -22.81
C LYS A 58 -35.13 -1.83 -22.91
N LYS A 59 -34.63 -2.99 -22.45
CA LYS A 59 -33.36 -3.61 -22.89
C LYS A 59 -32.06 -3.22 -22.17
N VAL A 60 -32.02 -2.36 -21.15
CA VAL A 60 -30.77 -2.02 -20.41
C VAL A 60 -31.00 -2.01 -18.90
N CYS A 61 -30.07 -2.55 -18.12
CA CYS A 61 -30.07 -2.62 -16.65
C CYS A 61 -28.70 -2.20 -16.11
N TRP A 62 -28.70 -1.33 -15.09
CA TRP A 62 -27.51 -0.99 -14.30
C TRP A 62 -27.52 -1.78 -12.99
N GLU A 63 -26.39 -2.39 -12.66
CA GLU A 63 -26.19 -3.06 -11.38
C GLU A 63 -24.94 -2.53 -10.69
N ILE A 64 -25.11 -2.15 -9.42
CA ILE A 64 -24.02 -1.90 -8.47
C ILE A 64 -23.85 -3.22 -7.73
N LEU A 65 -22.66 -3.81 -7.81
CA LEU A 65 -22.38 -5.13 -7.25
C LEU A 65 -21.14 -5.10 -6.38
N VAL A 66 -21.13 -5.96 -5.36
CA VAL A 66 -19.93 -6.38 -4.66
C VAL A 66 -19.64 -7.79 -5.18
N ALA A 67 -18.63 -7.91 -6.02
CA ALA A 67 -18.36 -9.16 -6.70
C ALA A 67 -17.62 -10.12 -5.76
N GLY A 68 -18.19 -11.31 -5.52
CA GLY A 68 -17.39 -12.48 -5.13
C GLY A 68 -16.50 -12.90 -6.31
N ALA A 69 -15.53 -13.77 -6.10
CA ALA A 69 -14.38 -14.08 -6.97
C ALA A 69 -14.65 -14.58 -8.42
N GLU A 70 -15.79 -14.28 -9.05
CA GLU A 70 -16.08 -14.59 -10.43
C GLU A 70 -16.37 -13.33 -11.27
N GLN A 71 -15.72 -13.26 -12.43
CA GLN A 71 -15.87 -12.24 -13.49
C GLN A 71 -15.20 -10.89 -13.22
N GLY A 72 -13.90 -10.78 -13.54
CA GLY A 72 -13.23 -9.52 -13.89
C GLY A 72 -13.08 -8.44 -12.80
N ILE A 73 -13.65 -8.65 -11.60
CA ILE A 73 -13.56 -7.80 -10.42
C ILE A 73 -12.96 -8.65 -9.29
N GLU A 74 -12.02 -8.10 -8.52
CA GLU A 74 -11.41 -8.84 -7.40
C GLU A 74 -12.42 -9.11 -6.29
N ALA A 75 -12.22 -10.21 -5.55
CA ALA A 75 -13.16 -10.64 -4.52
C ALA A 75 -13.41 -9.56 -3.45
N GLY A 76 -14.67 -9.14 -3.36
CA GLY A 76 -15.21 -8.18 -2.39
C GLY A 76 -15.07 -6.70 -2.77
N GLN A 77 -14.61 -6.36 -3.98
CA GLN A 77 -14.64 -4.98 -4.48
C GLN A 77 -16.03 -4.57 -4.99
N VAL A 78 -16.33 -3.26 -4.91
CA VAL A 78 -17.54 -2.65 -5.49
C VAL A 78 -17.30 -2.33 -6.96
N GLY A 79 -18.17 -2.86 -7.80
CA GLY A 79 -18.18 -2.62 -9.24
C GLY A 79 -19.52 -2.14 -9.76
N LEU A 80 -19.48 -1.70 -11.02
CA LEU A 80 -20.64 -1.31 -11.80
C LEU A 80 -20.75 -2.17 -13.05
N ARG A 81 -21.96 -2.59 -13.36
CA ARG A 81 -22.26 -3.45 -14.51
C ARG A 81 -23.37 -2.88 -15.34
N LEU A 82 -23.21 -2.98 -16.67
CA LEU A 82 -24.23 -2.69 -17.66
C LEU A 82 -24.70 -3.97 -18.33
N ILE A 83 -25.97 -4.32 -18.14
CA ILE A 83 -26.60 -5.49 -18.75
C ILE A 83 -27.54 -5.04 -19.87
N THR A 84 -27.46 -5.68 -21.03
CA THR A 84 -28.39 -5.46 -22.15
C THR A 84 -29.30 -6.67 -22.34
N LYS A 85 -30.62 -6.47 -22.24
CA LYS A 85 -31.68 -7.50 -22.36
C LYS A 85 -32.20 -7.56 -23.80
N GLY A 86 -31.79 -8.58 -24.57
CA GLY A 86 -32.32 -8.88 -25.89
C GLY A 86 -33.62 -9.70 -25.84
N ASP A 87 -34.27 -9.89 -26.98
CA ASP A 87 -35.58 -10.58 -27.07
C ASP A 87 -35.52 -12.09 -26.75
N ARG A 88 -34.30 -12.67 -26.65
CA ARG A 88 -34.05 -14.10 -26.33
C ARG A 88 -32.91 -14.33 -25.33
N GLN A 89 -31.97 -13.40 -25.20
CA GLN A 89 -30.82 -13.48 -24.28
C GLN A 89 -30.47 -12.09 -23.71
N THR A 90 -30.20 -12.03 -22.42
CA THR A 90 -29.49 -10.98 -21.68
C THR A 90 -28.00 -11.20 -21.83
N THR A 91 -27.27 -10.13 -22.10
CA THR A 91 -25.80 -10.18 -22.22
C THR A 91 -25.24 -9.10 -21.32
N VAL A 92 -24.16 -9.43 -20.62
CA VAL A 92 -23.35 -8.44 -19.91
C VAL A 92 -22.65 -7.64 -20.99
N ALA A 93 -23.03 -6.39 -21.17
CA ALA A 93 -22.45 -5.59 -22.22
C ALA A 93 -21.07 -5.09 -21.81
N LYS A 94 -20.94 -4.62 -20.55
CA LYS A 94 -19.70 -4.13 -19.95
C LYS A 94 -19.75 -4.22 -18.44
N GLU A 95 -18.58 -4.32 -17.82
CA GLU A 95 -18.36 -4.41 -16.37
C GLU A 95 -17.12 -3.60 -16.01
N TRP A 96 -17.17 -2.94 -14.86
CA TRP A 96 -16.11 -2.07 -14.37
C TRP A 96 -15.92 -2.29 -12.86
N SER A 97 -14.69 -2.61 -12.45
CA SER A 97 -14.29 -2.46 -11.04
C SER A 97 -14.08 -0.98 -10.76
N ILE A 98 -14.69 -0.46 -9.69
CA ILE A 98 -14.60 0.97 -9.33
C ILE A 98 -13.82 1.13 -8.03
N SER A 99 -14.04 0.26 -7.05
CA SER A 99 -13.41 0.31 -5.74
C SER A 99 -12.06 -0.40 -5.75
N ALA A 100 -11.10 0.08 -4.96
CA ALA A 100 -9.81 -0.55 -4.74
C ALA A 100 -9.83 -1.46 -3.50
N THR A 101 -10.66 -1.14 -2.51
CA THR A 101 -10.73 -1.89 -1.26
C THR A 101 -11.83 -2.95 -1.32
N SER A 102 -11.54 -4.13 -0.77
CA SER A 102 -12.51 -5.20 -0.56
C SER A 102 -13.29 -4.97 0.74
N ILE A 103 -14.62 -5.09 0.68
CA ILE A 103 -15.53 -4.91 1.82
C ILE A 103 -16.16 -6.23 2.29
N ALA A 104 -15.64 -7.36 1.80
CA ALA A 104 -16.07 -8.70 2.21
C ALA A 104 -15.25 -9.19 3.42
N ASP A 105 -15.30 -8.45 4.53
CA ASP A 105 -14.49 -8.70 5.73
C ASP A 105 -15.33 -8.93 7.01
N GLY A 106 -16.66 -9.02 6.86
CA GLY A 106 -17.61 -9.20 7.97
C GLY A 106 -17.84 -7.95 8.82
N ARG A 107 -17.40 -6.75 8.40
CA ARG A 107 -17.65 -5.47 9.09
C ARG A 107 -18.75 -4.67 8.40
N TRP A 108 -19.34 -3.75 9.16
CA TRP A 108 -20.24 -2.73 8.60
C TRP A 108 -19.44 -1.69 7.84
N HIS A 109 -19.78 -1.52 6.56
CA HIS A 109 -19.24 -0.51 5.67
C HIS A 109 -20.36 0.38 5.14
N ILE A 110 -20.04 1.66 4.92
CA ILE A 110 -20.89 2.58 4.18
C ILE A 110 -20.28 2.76 2.79
N VAL A 111 -20.95 2.22 1.78
CA VAL A 111 -20.55 2.37 0.38
C VAL A 111 -21.34 3.52 -0.21
N THR A 112 -20.65 4.55 -0.70
CA THR A 112 -21.25 5.64 -1.48
C THR A 112 -20.68 5.64 -2.90
N MET A 113 -21.54 5.45 -3.89
CA MET A 113 -21.16 5.55 -5.30
C MET A 113 -21.84 6.75 -5.95
N THR A 114 -21.07 7.57 -6.65
CA THR A 114 -21.55 8.71 -7.43
C THR A 114 -21.31 8.44 -8.91
N ILE A 115 -22.27 8.77 -9.77
CA ILE A 115 -22.19 8.58 -11.21
C ILE A 115 -22.50 9.91 -11.88
N ASP A 116 -21.55 10.39 -12.68
CA ASP A 116 -21.67 11.59 -13.51
C ASP A 116 -21.72 11.17 -14.98
N ALA A 117 -22.93 11.15 -15.56
CA ALA A 117 -23.13 10.77 -16.95
C ALA A 117 -22.63 11.82 -17.96
N ASP A 118 -22.50 13.09 -17.55
CA ASP A 118 -21.96 14.14 -18.41
C ASP A 118 -20.46 13.92 -18.65
N LEU A 119 -19.75 13.45 -17.62
CA LEU A 119 -18.32 13.13 -17.70
C LEU A 119 -18.05 11.68 -18.11
N GLY A 120 -19.04 10.80 -18.00
CA GLY A 120 -18.83 9.37 -18.19
C GLY A 120 -18.02 8.76 -17.05
N GLU A 121 -18.22 9.24 -15.82
CA GLU A 121 -17.43 8.90 -14.65
C GLU A 121 -18.29 8.29 -13.55
N ALA A 122 -17.74 7.33 -12.81
CA ALA A 122 -18.30 6.83 -11.57
C ALA A 122 -17.22 6.82 -10.50
N THR A 123 -17.55 7.27 -9.30
CA THR A 123 -16.63 7.36 -8.15
C THR A 123 -17.21 6.61 -6.97
N CYS A 124 -16.40 5.79 -6.32
CA CYS A 124 -16.74 5.04 -5.12
C CYS A 124 -16.02 5.63 -3.90
N TYR A 125 -16.77 5.75 -2.82
CA TYR A 125 -16.30 6.13 -1.49
C TYR A 125 -16.69 5.03 -0.51
N LEU A 126 -15.77 4.66 0.36
CA LEU A 126 -15.97 3.69 1.42
C LEU A 126 -15.73 4.35 2.76
N ASP A 127 -16.69 4.20 3.68
CA ASP A 127 -16.61 4.71 5.06
C ASP A 127 -16.27 6.21 5.15
N GLY A 128 -16.83 6.99 4.21
CA GLY A 128 -16.61 8.42 4.11
C GLY A 128 -15.34 8.83 3.36
N GLY A 129 -14.43 7.90 3.09
CA GLY A 129 -13.19 8.13 2.33
C GLY A 129 -13.37 7.81 0.85
N PHE A 130 -12.61 8.48 -0.01
CA PHE A 130 -12.51 8.13 -1.43
C PHE A 130 -11.79 6.78 -1.59
N ASP A 131 -12.34 5.87 -2.39
CA ASP A 131 -11.77 4.54 -2.58
C ASP A 131 -11.35 4.25 -4.02
N GLY A 132 -12.10 4.72 -5.01
CA GLY A 132 -11.72 4.54 -6.41
C GLY A 132 -12.68 5.20 -7.38
N TYR A 133 -12.31 5.23 -8.65
CA TYR A 133 -13.14 5.84 -9.70
C TYR A 133 -12.87 5.19 -11.05
N GLN A 134 -13.86 5.25 -11.94
CA GLN A 134 -13.78 4.79 -13.31
C GLN A 134 -14.24 5.90 -14.25
N ASN A 135 -13.50 6.13 -15.34
CA ASN A 135 -13.89 7.06 -16.41
C ASN A 135 -14.11 6.34 -17.75
N GLY A 136 -14.63 7.07 -18.74
CA GLY A 136 -14.92 6.52 -20.07
C GLY A 136 -16.10 5.56 -20.10
N LEU A 137 -16.98 5.63 -19.10
CA LEU A 137 -18.23 4.88 -19.08
C LEU A 137 -19.14 5.39 -20.22
N PRO A 138 -19.74 4.51 -21.04
CA PRO A 138 -20.63 4.89 -22.12
C PRO A 138 -22.01 5.32 -21.58
N LEU A 139 -22.02 6.26 -20.65
CA LEU A 139 -23.21 6.79 -19.98
C LEU A 139 -23.96 7.80 -20.87
N CYS A 140 -23.33 8.29 -21.94
CA CYS A 140 -23.91 9.22 -22.91
C CYS A 140 -24.94 8.53 -23.83
N VAL A 141 -26.08 8.13 -23.29
CA VAL A 141 -27.21 7.58 -24.07
C VAL A 141 -28.53 8.21 -23.65
N GLY A 142 -28.60 9.54 -23.47
CA GLY A 142 -29.88 10.21 -23.23
C GLY A 142 -29.81 11.47 -22.38
N SER A 143 -30.98 11.94 -21.94
CA SER A 143 -31.16 13.14 -21.10
C SER A 143 -31.16 12.85 -19.59
N SER A 144 -30.99 11.60 -19.18
CA SER A 144 -30.93 11.17 -17.78
C SER A 144 -30.28 9.79 -17.64
N ILE A 145 -29.84 9.43 -16.43
CA ILE A 145 -29.31 8.10 -16.10
C ILE A 145 -30.44 7.06 -16.02
N TRP A 146 -31.60 7.45 -15.50
CA TRP A 146 -32.79 6.61 -15.36
C TRP A 146 -34.00 7.25 -16.02
N ASP A 147 -34.80 6.44 -16.70
CA ASP A 147 -36.07 6.87 -17.30
C ASP A 147 -37.21 6.81 -16.27
N HIS A 148 -38.26 7.62 -16.49
CA HIS A 148 -39.47 7.54 -15.69
C HIS A 148 -40.09 6.13 -15.72
N GLY A 149 -40.37 5.57 -14.55
CA GLY A 149 -40.90 4.21 -14.40
C GLY A 149 -39.86 3.10 -14.34
N THR A 150 -38.57 3.44 -14.21
CA THR A 150 -37.50 2.47 -13.87
C THR A 150 -37.74 1.94 -12.46
N GLU A 151 -37.79 0.62 -12.29
CA GLU A 151 -37.98 -0.02 -10.98
C GLU A 151 -36.62 -0.27 -10.30
N VAL A 152 -36.54 -0.12 -8.97
CA VAL A 152 -35.32 -0.34 -8.17
C VAL A 152 -35.44 -1.55 -7.29
N TRP A 153 -34.34 -2.29 -7.25
CA TRP A 153 -34.10 -3.43 -6.39
C TRP A 153 -32.85 -3.19 -5.56
N VAL A 154 -32.89 -3.57 -4.29
CA VAL A 154 -31.74 -3.49 -3.37
C VAL A 154 -31.49 -4.89 -2.81
N GLY A 155 -30.27 -5.42 -2.93
CA GLY A 155 -29.85 -6.68 -2.32
C GLY A 155 -29.70 -7.91 -3.25
N VAL A 156 -29.46 -9.07 -2.61
CA VAL A 156 -28.84 -10.31 -3.13
C VAL A 156 -29.31 -10.80 -4.51
N ARG A 157 -30.58 -10.57 -4.90
CA ARG A 157 -31.05 -10.89 -6.27
C ARG A 157 -32.10 -9.87 -6.76
N PRO A 158 -31.89 -9.23 -7.92
CA PRO A 158 -33.00 -8.67 -8.68
C PRO A 158 -33.85 -9.81 -9.27
N PRO A 159 -35.17 -9.65 -9.45
CA PRO A 159 -36.09 -10.72 -9.86
C PRO A 159 -36.18 -10.86 -11.38
N THR A 160 -35.04 -10.83 -12.05
CA THR A 160 -34.94 -11.39 -13.40
C THR A 160 -34.80 -12.92 -13.33
N ASP A 161 -35.66 -13.54 -12.52
CA ASP A 161 -35.59 -14.94 -12.12
C ASP A 161 -35.61 -15.90 -13.31
N ILE A 162 -34.70 -16.87 -13.25
CA ILE A 162 -34.80 -18.26 -13.73
C ILE A 162 -34.83 -18.48 -15.27
N ASP A 163 -33.88 -19.33 -15.70
CA ASP A 163 -33.78 -20.05 -16.97
C ASP A 163 -33.52 -19.27 -18.26
N ALA A 164 -32.25 -18.89 -18.52
CA ALA A 164 -31.66 -18.83 -19.87
C ALA A 164 -30.15 -18.49 -19.95
N PHE A 165 -29.42 -18.29 -18.84
CA PHE A 165 -28.12 -17.58 -18.90
C PHE A 165 -26.81 -18.33 -18.72
N GLY A 166 -26.80 -19.63 -18.42
CA GLY A 166 -25.51 -20.35 -18.36
C GLY A 166 -24.44 -19.64 -17.53
N ARG A 167 -24.86 -18.99 -16.42
CA ARG A 167 -23.95 -18.50 -15.39
C ARG A 167 -23.79 -19.65 -14.41
N SER A 168 -22.66 -20.33 -14.55
CA SER A 168 -22.24 -21.45 -13.72
C SER A 168 -22.05 -20.97 -12.28
N ASP A 169 -22.59 -21.75 -11.35
CA ASP A 169 -21.95 -22.16 -10.10
C ASP A 169 -21.83 -21.16 -8.94
N SER A 170 -22.99 -20.82 -8.36
CA SER A 170 -23.10 -20.81 -6.90
C SER A 170 -24.38 -21.52 -6.44
N GLU A 171 -24.65 -22.71 -6.97
CA GLU A 171 -25.41 -23.71 -6.20
C GLU A 171 -24.49 -24.19 -5.06
N GLY A 172 -24.47 -23.46 -3.95
CA GLY A 172 -23.78 -23.95 -2.75
C GLY A 172 -23.51 -22.95 -1.63
N VAL A 173 -23.52 -21.64 -1.89
CA VAL A 173 -23.23 -20.66 -0.83
C VAL A 173 -24.32 -19.60 -0.76
N GLU A 174 -25.12 -19.64 0.31
CA GLU A 174 -26.03 -18.55 0.66
C GLU A 174 -25.20 -17.27 0.86
N SER A 175 -25.59 -16.17 0.21
CA SER A 175 -24.96 -14.87 0.43
C SER A 175 -25.21 -14.42 1.87
N LYS A 176 -24.16 -14.34 2.67
CA LYS A 176 -24.22 -13.87 4.07
C LYS A 176 -23.98 -12.36 4.12
N MET A 177 -25.02 -11.62 3.73
CA MET A 177 -25.02 -10.15 3.75
C MET A 177 -26.12 -9.60 4.67
N HIS A 178 -25.82 -8.49 5.35
CA HIS A 178 -26.82 -7.60 5.93
C HIS A 178 -26.76 -6.21 5.27
N ILE A 179 -27.93 -5.60 5.02
CA ILE A 179 -28.06 -4.23 4.52
C ILE A 179 -28.96 -3.41 5.42
N MET A 180 -28.66 -2.11 5.52
CA MET A 180 -29.49 -1.09 6.15
C MET A 180 -29.23 0.27 5.49
N ASP A 181 -30.03 1.28 5.86
CA ASP A 181 -29.79 2.70 5.56
C ASP A 181 -29.38 2.98 4.11
N VAL A 182 -30.35 2.85 3.22
CA VAL A 182 -30.16 2.97 1.77
C VAL A 182 -30.72 4.30 1.27
N PHE A 183 -29.89 5.08 0.58
CA PHE A 183 -30.23 6.42 0.13
C PHE A 183 -29.85 6.66 -1.34
N LEU A 184 -30.68 7.44 -2.03
CA LEU A 184 -30.45 7.92 -3.39
C LEU A 184 -30.51 9.45 -3.48
N TRP A 185 -29.65 10.03 -4.31
CA TRP A 185 -29.61 11.46 -4.60
C TRP A 185 -29.64 11.71 -6.10
N GLY A 186 -30.33 12.78 -6.50
CA GLY A 186 -30.38 13.27 -7.88
C GLY A 186 -29.22 14.19 -8.23
N ARG A 187 -28.07 14.02 -7.55
CA ARG A 187 -26.83 14.77 -7.77
C ARG A 187 -25.64 13.93 -7.31
N CYS A 188 -24.44 14.28 -7.76
CA CYS A 188 -23.21 13.81 -7.14
C CYS A 188 -23.03 14.50 -5.77
N LEU A 189 -22.76 13.71 -4.73
CA LEU A 189 -22.31 14.22 -3.44
C LEU A 189 -20.84 14.66 -3.57
N SER A 190 -20.47 15.74 -2.88
CA SER A 190 -19.08 16.13 -2.70
C SER A 190 -18.40 15.32 -1.61
N ASP A 191 -17.06 15.25 -1.61
CA ASP A 191 -16.27 14.52 -0.61
C ASP A 191 -16.65 14.91 0.83
N ASP A 192 -16.87 16.20 1.09
CA ASP A 192 -17.31 16.73 2.39
C ASP A 192 -18.70 16.21 2.78
N GLU A 193 -19.61 16.10 1.81
CA GLU A 193 -20.97 15.60 2.03
C GLU A 193 -20.99 14.10 2.26
N VAL A 194 -20.14 13.34 1.56
CA VAL A 194 -19.97 11.90 1.77
C VAL A 194 -19.37 11.64 3.16
N SER A 195 -18.36 12.41 3.55
CA SER A 195 -17.77 12.35 4.90
C SER A 195 -18.77 12.72 5.99
N ALA A 196 -19.59 13.75 5.76
CA ALA A 196 -20.64 14.16 6.69
C ALA A 196 -21.76 13.12 6.81
N LEU A 197 -22.15 12.51 5.69
CA LEU A 197 -23.12 11.42 5.65
C LEU A 197 -22.61 10.24 6.47
N TYR A 198 -21.38 9.78 6.21
CA TYR A 198 -20.74 8.72 6.98
C TYR A 198 -20.76 9.04 8.48
N THR A 199 -20.33 10.24 8.87
CA THR A 199 -20.31 10.65 10.27
C THR A 199 -21.71 10.63 10.90
N SER A 200 -22.73 11.03 10.14
CA SER A 200 -24.12 11.04 10.63
C SER A 200 -24.70 9.64 10.80
N VAL A 201 -24.47 8.74 9.83
CA VAL A 201 -24.97 7.37 9.84
C VAL A 201 -24.19 6.52 10.84
N ALA A 202 -22.86 6.64 10.87
CA ALA A 202 -22.00 5.94 11.84
C ALA A 202 -22.24 6.38 13.30
N SER A 203 -22.79 7.57 13.52
CA SER A 203 -23.15 8.04 14.88
C SER A 203 -24.39 7.35 15.47
N ALA A 204 -25.22 6.71 14.63
CA ALA A 204 -26.37 5.93 15.03
C ALA A 204 -25.96 4.46 15.25
N ASP A 205 -25.71 4.05 16.50
CA ASP A 205 -25.62 2.69 17.09
C ASP A 205 -25.37 1.43 16.21
N LEU A 206 -24.69 1.52 15.07
CA LEU A 206 -24.28 0.42 14.19
C LEU A 206 -23.34 -0.59 14.89
N SER A 207 -22.72 -0.17 15.99
CA SER A 207 -21.76 -0.96 16.77
C SER A 207 -22.35 -1.62 18.03
N ALA A 208 -23.68 -1.61 18.21
CA ALA A 208 -24.35 -2.17 19.40
C ALA A 208 -25.13 -3.48 19.14
N LEU A 209 -25.13 -3.99 17.91
CA LEU A 209 -25.74 -5.27 17.57
C LEU A 209 -24.71 -6.40 17.70
N ASP A 210 -24.46 -6.84 18.93
CA ASP A 210 -23.77 -8.11 19.20
C ASP A 210 -24.67 -9.27 18.71
N TYR A 211 -24.30 -9.91 17.60
CA TYR A 211 -24.82 -11.24 17.28
C TYR A 211 -23.87 -12.29 17.87
N PRO A 212 -24.30 -13.16 18.78
CA PRO A 212 -23.50 -14.31 19.19
C PRO A 212 -23.36 -15.27 18.00
N ASP A 213 -22.13 -15.74 17.77
CA ASP A 213 -21.64 -16.55 16.64
C ASP A 213 -22.35 -17.91 16.39
N ASP A 214 -23.48 -18.22 17.04
CA ASP A 214 -24.02 -19.60 17.09
C ASP A 214 -25.47 -19.78 16.58
N ASN A 215 -26.08 -18.81 15.90
CA ASN A 215 -27.50 -18.92 15.49
C ASN A 215 -27.77 -18.86 13.98
N TRP A 216 -26.88 -19.40 13.15
CA TRP A 216 -27.09 -19.58 11.70
C TRP A 216 -27.48 -21.02 11.33
N GLN A 217 -28.39 -21.62 12.12
CA GLN A 217 -28.99 -22.90 11.79
C GLN A 217 -30.53 -22.84 11.84
N TRP A 218 -31.11 -23.03 10.64
CA TRP A 218 -32.47 -23.48 10.31
C TRP A 218 -33.63 -22.50 10.53
N ALA A 219 -34.13 -21.94 9.42
CA ALA A 219 -35.56 -21.71 9.24
C ALA A 219 -35.94 -21.68 7.76
N ASP A 220 -35.80 -22.82 7.08
CA ASP A 220 -36.75 -23.15 6.02
C ASP A 220 -38.13 -23.32 6.68
N SER A 221 -39.07 -22.43 6.36
CA SER A 221 -40.49 -22.66 6.62
C SER A 221 -41.21 -22.74 5.28
N PRO A 222 -41.66 -23.93 4.84
CA PRO A 222 -42.64 -24.01 3.78
C PRO A 222 -44.03 -23.59 4.29
N SER A 223 -44.82 -23.12 3.35
CA SER A 223 -46.19 -22.61 3.43
C SER A 223 -47.19 -23.37 4.31
N ARG A 224 -48.12 -22.61 4.91
CA ARG A 224 -49.45 -23.05 5.39
C ARG A 224 -50.11 -24.08 4.46
N VAL A 225 -50.43 -25.27 4.97
CA VAL A 225 -51.60 -26.08 4.59
C VAL A 225 -52.11 -26.84 5.83
N ASP A 226 -53.43 -26.86 5.97
CA ASP A 226 -54.25 -27.51 6.99
C ASP A 226 -53.98 -29.02 7.19
N GLY A 227 -54.14 -29.52 8.42
CA GLY A 227 -54.33 -30.95 8.66
C GLY A 227 -53.93 -31.45 10.04
N TRP A 228 -54.88 -31.37 10.97
CA TRP A 228 -55.22 -32.38 11.99
C TRP A 228 -54.32 -33.62 12.02
N ASP A 229 -53.65 -33.91 13.14
CA ASP A 229 -54.20 -34.76 14.20
C ASP A 229 -53.14 -35.18 15.23
N SER A 230 -53.56 -35.11 16.50
CA SER A 230 -53.20 -36.02 17.62
C SER A 230 -51.83 -35.93 18.30
N ASP A 231 -51.84 -35.32 19.49
CA ASP A 231 -51.22 -35.77 20.76
C ASP A 231 -51.48 -37.27 21.05
N PRO A 232 -50.83 -37.98 22.02
CA PRO A 232 -50.17 -37.46 23.24
C PRO A 232 -48.90 -38.24 23.74
N ALA A 233 -48.41 -37.80 24.91
CA ALA A 233 -47.87 -38.62 26.02
C ALA A 233 -46.44 -39.18 25.87
N ASP A 234 -45.60 -39.32 26.89
CA ASP A 234 -45.68 -39.09 28.34
C ASP A 234 -44.24 -39.32 28.89
N VAL A 235 -44.09 -39.15 30.21
CA VAL A 235 -43.07 -39.74 31.11
C VAL A 235 -41.89 -38.79 31.42
N ASP A 236 -41.98 -37.95 32.47
CA ASP A 236 -41.75 -38.24 33.92
C ASP A 236 -40.26 -38.40 34.25
N LEU A 237 -39.65 -37.99 35.37
CA LEU A 237 -39.96 -37.45 36.71
C LEU A 237 -38.55 -36.98 37.24
N TYR A 238 -38.34 -35.97 38.07
CA TYR A 238 -38.78 -35.84 39.46
C TYR A 238 -38.54 -34.41 39.98
N ASP A 239 -39.50 -33.97 40.80
CA ASP A 239 -39.52 -32.80 41.67
C ASP A 239 -38.38 -32.73 42.70
N ARG A 240 -38.12 -31.52 43.23
CA ARG A 240 -38.53 -31.13 44.60
C ARG A 240 -38.19 -29.67 44.95
N ASP A 241 -39.26 -28.95 45.29
CA ASP A 241 -39.44 -28.05 46.45
C ASP A 241 -38.56 -26.78 46.55
N ASP A 242 -39.13 -25.56 46.33
CA ASP A 242 -39.93 -24.83 47.34
C ASP A 242 -40.10 -23.30 47.05
N VAL A 243 -41.37 -22.88 47.03
CA VAL A 243 -41.98 -21.69 47.69
C VAL A 243 -41.91 -20.27 47.06
N ASP A 244 -43.05 -19.91 46.45
CA ASP A 244 -43.94 -18.73 46.58
C ASP A 244 -43.42 -17.38 47.15
N TRP A 245 -43.89 -16.27 46.55
CA TRP A 245 -44.85 -15.33 47.18
C TRP A 245 -45.38 -14.25 46.22
N ASP A 246 -46.70 -14.28 46.08
CA ASP A 246 -47.75 -13.36 45.59
C ASP A 246 -47.50 -11.86 45.34
N GLY A 247 -48.37 -11.27 44.48
CA GLY A 247 -48.84 -9.91 44.73
C GLY A 247 -49.41 -9.03 43.60
N GLN A 248 -50.32 -9.57 42.78
CA GLN A 248 -51.47 -8.93 42.12
C GLN A 248 -51.76 -7.38 42.17
N TYR A 249 -52.19 -6.89 40.99
CA TYR A 249 -53.29 -5.96 40.66
C TYR A 249 -53.17 -4.41 40.76
N SER A 250 -53.31 -3.79 39.57
CA SER A 250 -54.39 -2.84 39.18
C SER A 250 -54.01 -1.43 38.69
N SER A 251 -54.25 -1.24 37.38
CA SER A 251 -54.91 -0.12 36.68
C SER A 251 -54.61 1.36 37.03
N GLY A 252 -54.36 2.18 36.00
CA GLY A 252 -54.64 3.62 36.08
C GLY A 252 -53.97 4.50 35.03
N ARG A 253 -54.70 4.86 33.96
CA ARG A 253 -54.35 5.99 33.08
C ARG A 253 -54.38 7.32 33.84
N LYS A 254 -53.38 8.19 33.67
CA LYS A 254 -53.59 9.65 33.52
C LYS A 254 -52.36 10.40 32.99
N ARG A 255 -52.65 11.47 32.24
CA ARG A 255 -51.76 12.37 31.49
C ARG A 255 -51.32 13.60 32.31
N ARG A 256 -50.12 14.09 31.95
CA ARG A 256 -49.57 15.47 31.86
C ARG A 256 -48.92 16.18 33.07
N SER A 257 -47.66 16.57 32.79
CA SER A 257 -46.90 17.83 33.05
C SER A 257 -46.72 18.35 34.48
N GLU A 258 -45.47 18.54 34.92
CA GLU A 258 -44.67 19.79 34.82
C GLU A 258 -43.26 19.55 35.38
N ARG A 259 -42.33 20.45 35.01
CA ARG A 259 -40.90 20.47 35.32
C ARG A 259 -40.63 20.67 36.82
N ASP A 260 -39.64 19.97 37.36
CA ASP A 260 -38.58 20.60 38.17
C ASP A 260 -37.33 19.70 38.18
N GLY A 261 -36.16 20.35 38.12
CA GLY A 261 -34.88 19.72 37.79
C GLY A 261 -34.21 18.97 38.94
N MET A 262 -33.38 17.99 38.56
CA MET A 262 -32.29 17.50 39.38
C MET A 262 -31.07 17.29 38.48
N VAL A 263 -29.99 17.98 38.83
CA VAL A 263 -28.65 17.84 38.25
C VAL A 263 -28.17 16.42 38.49
N LEU A 264 -27.70 15.75 37.42
CA LEU A 264 -26.86 14.56 37.50
C LEU A 264 -25.66 14.79 36.58
N GLU A 265 -24.48 14.50 37.13
CA GLU A 265 -23.14 14.78 36.62
C GLU A 265 -22.96 14.36 35.16
N MET A 266 -22.59 15.34 34.32
CA MET A 266 -22.20 15.13 32.94
C MET A 266 -20.68 15.03 32.88
N ASP A 267 -20.14 13.89 33.34
CA ASP A 267 -18.74 13.49 33.14
C ASP A 267 -18.65 11.95 33.25
N SER A 268 -18.81 11.23 32.14
CA SER A 268 -18.30 9.83 32.00
C SER A 268 -18.51 9.16 30.63
N PHE A 269 -18.84 9.86 29.55
CA PHE A 269 -18.87 9.22 28.21
C PHE A 269 -18.32 10.10 27.10
N SER A 270 -17.08 10.56 27.26
CA SER A 270 -16.23 10.82 26.10
C SER A 270 -15.87 9.47 25.46
N ARG A 271 -16.72 8.99 24.53
CA ARG A 271 -16.43 7.84 23.66
C ARG A 271 -15.13 8.17 22.91
N LYS A 272 -14.03 7.54 23.33
CA LYS A 272 -12.75 7.57 22.62
C LYS A 272 -12.97 7.01 21.22
N TYR A 273 -12.65 7.77 20.18
CA TYR A 273 -12.39 7.22 18.85
C TYR A 273 -11.45 6.01 19.02
N ARG A 274 -11.90 4.83 18.58
CA ARG A 274 -10.98 3.68 18.47
C ARG A 274 -9.96 4.07 17.41
N LYS A 275 -8.70 4.16 17.82
CA LYS A 275 -7.57 4.42 16.91
C LYS A 275 -7.57 3.35 15.80
N PRO A 276 -7.21 3.69 14.56
CA PRO A 276 -6.97 2.69 13.52
C PRO A 276 -6.01 1.62 14.07
N ARG A 277 -6.42 0.35 13.97
CA ARG A 277 -5.64 -0.79 14.46
C ARG A 277 -4.43 -0.91 13.53
N ILE A 278 -3.23 -0.77 14.09
CA ILE A 278 -1.98 -1.06 13.37
C ILE A 278 -1.93 -2.58 13.21
N GLU A 279 -1.96 -3.09 11.98
CA GLU A 279 -1.78 -4.52 11.70
C GLU A 279 -0.42 -4.97 12.23
N THR A 280 -0.37 -6.15 12.85
CA THR A 280 0.93 -6.69 13.30
C THR A 280 1.74 -7.20 12.12
N GLN A 281 3.06 -7.29 12.30
CA GLN A 281 3.95 -7.81 11.26
C GLN A 281 3.58 -9.26 10.88
N GLU A 282 3.08 -10.05 11.82
CA GLU A 282 2.57 -11.40 11.58
C GLU A 282 1.29 -11.41 10.75
N GLU A 283 0.35 -10.51 11.01
CA GLU A 283 -0.91 -10.38 10.25
C GLU A 283 -0.59 -10.04 8.77
N VAL A 284 0.30 -9.07 8.54
CA VAL A 284 0.78 -8.71 7.19
C VAL A 284 1.47 -9.90 6.52
N TYR A 285 2.34 -10.61 7.25
CA TYR A 285 3.06 -11.76 6.72
C TYR A 285 2.12 -12.92 6.34
N GLN A 286 1.09 -13.19 7.14
CA GLN A 286 0.07 -14.19 6.84
C GLN A 286 -0.76 -13.82 5.60
N ARG A 287 -1.13 -12.55 5.46
CA ARG A 287 -1.83 -12.05 4.26
C ARG A 287 -0.99 -12.21 3.00
N MET A 288 0.32 -11.99 3.08
CA MET A 288 1.21 -12.20 1.93
C MET A 288 1.35 -13.69 1.59
N LEU A 289 1.42 -14.56 2.60
CA LEU A 289 1.43 -16.00 2.39
C LEU A 289 0.12 -16.53 1.80
N SER A 290 -1.03 -15.93 2.12
CA SER A 290 -2.30 -16.37 1.54
C SER A 290 -2.36 -16.14 0.03
N VAL A 291 -1.67 -15.12 -0.50
CA VAL A 291 -1.54 -14.91 -1.96
C VAL A 291 -0.77 -16.06 -2.60
N GLU A 292 0.35 -16.48 -2.00
CA GLU A 292 1.13 -17.63 -2.47
C GLU A 292 0.32 -18.93 -2.45
N LEU A 293 -0.45 -19.15 -1.37
CA LEU A 293 -1.30 -20.34 -1.22
C LEU A 293 -2.42 -20.38 -2.25
N ALA A 294 -3.09 -19.25 -2.52
CA ALA A 294 -4.13 -19.17 -3.54
C ALA A 294 -3.61 -19.53 -4.93
N ILE A 295 -2.38 -19.09 -5.26
CA ILE A 295 -1.74 -19.44 -6.54
C ILE A 295 -1.39 -20.93 -6.59
N LYS A 296 -0.91 -21.51 -5.49
CA LYS A 296 -0.64 -22.96 -5.39
C LYS A 296 -1.91 -23.79 -5.59
N GLU A 297 -3.01 -23.38 -4.98
CA GLU A 297 -4.31 -24.05 -5.12
C GLU A 297 -4.83 -23.95 -6.56
N ALA A 298 -4.73 -22.77 -7.19
CA ALA A 298 -5.10 -22.57 -8.58
C ALA A 298 -4.23 -23.40 -9.54
N LEU A 299 -2.93 -23.54 -9.27
CA LEU A 299 -2.01 -24.38 -10.04
C LEU A 299 -2.42 -25.86 -9.95
N PHE A 300 -2.71 -26.33 -8.74
CA PHE A 300 -3.15 -27.71 -8.50
C PHE A 300 -4.49 -28.00 -9.20
N ALA A 301 -5.44 -27.06 -9.16
CA ALA A 301 -6.73 -27.18 -9.84
C ALA A 301 -6.60 -27.29 -11.37
N ARG A 302 -5.57 -26.68 -11.97
CA ARG A 302 -5.26 -26.78 -13.41
C ARG A 302 -4.52 -28.07 -13.78
N GLY A 303 -4.06 -28.85 -12.81
CA GLY A 303 -3.24 -30.05 -13.03
C GLY A 303 -1.82 -29.74 -13.50
N GLU A 304 -1.35 -28.51 -13.27
CA GLU A 304 0.01 -28.08 -13.59
C GLU A 304 0.94 -28.37 -12.40
N SER A 305 2.19 -28.75 -12.66
CA SER A 305 3.17 -29.05 -11.62
C SER A 305 4.14 -27.89 -11.35
N CYS A 306 4.23 -26.92 -12.26
CA CYS A 306 5.18 -25.83 -12.21
C CYS A 306 4.49 -24.52 -12.58
N PHE A 307 4.59 -23.52 -11.71
CA PHE A 307 4.02 -22.20 -11.94
C PHE A 307 4.81 -21.45 -13.02
N THR A 308 4.08 -20.82 -13.94
CA THR A 308 4.61 -19.85 -14.90
C THR A 308 3.78 -18.58 -14.78
N ASP A 309 4.45 -17.50 -14.42
CA ASP A 309 3.89 -16.18 -14.20
C ASP A 309 3.39 -15.61 -15.53
N GLN A 310 2.09 -15.35 -15.61
CA GLN A 310 1.46 -14.80 -16.81
C GLN A 310 1.57 -13.27 -16.86
N GLU A 311 1.78 -12.62 -15.72
CA GLU A 311 1.97 -11.16 -15.64
C GLU A 311 3.42 -10.77 -15.94
N PHE A 312 4.36 -11.69 -15.71
CA PHE A 312 5.78 -11.50 -16.00
C PHE A 312 6.34 -12.72 -16.75
N PRO A 313 5.92 -12.95 -18.01
CA PRO A 313 6.23 -14.16 -18.75
C PRO A 313 7.72 -14.28 -19.12
N PRO A 314 8.28 -15.49 -19.25
CA PRO A 314 9.69 -15.70 -19.61
C PRO A 314 9.96 -15.42 -21.11
N ASN A 315 9.79 -14.18 -21.53
CA ASN A 315 10.00 -13.69 -22.89
C ASN A 315 10.46 -12.22 -22.92
N ASP A 316 10.58 -11.66 -24.11
CA ASP A 316 11.10 -10.31 -24.35
C ASP A 316 10.26 -9.19 -23.70
N HIS A 317 8.96 -9.40 -23.43
CA HIS A 317 8.12 -8.42 -22.72
C HIS A 317 8.56 -8.18 -21.27
N SER A 318 9.17 -9.19 -20.64
CA SER A 318 9.72 -9.07 -19.28
C SER A 318 11.15 -8.55 -19.29
N LEU A 319 11.85 -8.62 -20.42
CA LEU A 319 13.21 -8.11 -20.56
C LEU A 319 13.25 -6.63 -20.90
N PHE A 320 12.38 -6.19 -21.81
CA PHE A 320 12.46 -4.86 -22.44
C PHE A 320 11.23 -4.01 -22.16
N VAL A 321 11.41 -2.70 -22.07
CA VAL A 321 10.30 -1.72 -21.99
C VAL A 321 9.57 -1.64 -23.32
N ASP A 322 10.31 -1.64 -24.44
CA ASP A 322 9.79 -1.77 -25.79
C ASP A 322 10.48 -2.94 -26.51
N PRO A 323 9.80 -4.10 -26.61
CA PRO A 323 10.34 -5.28 -27.30
C PRO A 323 10.61 -5.06 -28.79
N GLU A 324 10.02 -4.04 -29.42
CA GLU A 324 10.24 -3.74 -30.84
C GLU A 324 11.51 -2.90 -31.07
N ASP A 325 12.02 -2.22 -30.02
CA ASP A 325 13.28 -1.48 -30.04
C ASP A 325 14.18 -1.81 -28.83
N PRO A 326 14.65 -3.06 -28.70
CA PRO A 326 15.38 -3.48 -27.50
C PRO A 326 16.81 -2.93 -27.47
N PRO A 327 17.31 -2.42 -26.33
CA PRO A 327 18.66 -1.92 -26.22
C PRO A 327 19.70 -3.03 -26.42
N ALA A 328 20.66 -2.80 -27.33
CA ALA A 328 21.67 -3.79 -27.72
C ALA A 328 22.51 -4.35 -26.55
N LYS A 329 22.64 -3.62 -25.45
CA LYS A 329 23.34 -4.05 -24.23
C LYS A 329 22.60 -5.13 -23.43
N LEU A 330 21.27 -5.20 -23.55
CA LEU A 330 20.42 -6.16 -22.85
C LEU A 330 20.01 -7.36 -23.74
N GLN A 331 20.29 -7.30 -25.04
CA GLN A 331 20.14 -8.43 -25.99
C GLN A 331 21.22 -9.51 -25.79
N VAL A 332 21.45 -9.89 -24.53
CA VAL A 332 22.42 -10.91 -24.13
C VAL A 332 21.74 -12.22 -23.74
N VAL A 333 20.43 -12.18 -23.45
CA VAL A 333 19.64 -13.33 -23.03
C VAL A 333 19.35 -14.22 -24.24
N SER A 334 19.75 -15.50 -24.18
CA SER A 334 19.47 -16.48 -25.22
C SER A 334 18.25 -17.34 -24.91
N GLU A 335 18.00 -17.63 -23.63
CA GLU A 335 16.96 -18.52 -23.17
C GLU A 335 16.61 -18.27 -21.70
N TRP A 336 15.43 -18.72 -21.29
CA TRP A 336 15.01 -18.76 -19.88
C TRP A 336 15.09 -20.19 -19.38
N LEU A 337 15.74 -20.39 -18.23
CA LEU A 337 15.97 -21.71 -17.64
C LEU A 337 15.51 -21.77 -16.20
N ARG A 338 15.06 -22.94 -15.77
CA ARG A 338 14.74 -23.18 -14.35
C ARG A 338 15.98 -23.53 -13.53
N PRO A 339 15.95 -23.36 -12.19
CA PRO A 339 17.07 -23.65 -11.30
C PRO A 339 17.68 -25.04 -11.48
N GLY A 340 16.83 -26.05 -11.67
CA GLY A 340 17.27 -27.43 -11.86
C GLY A 340 18.06 -27.63 -13.15
N GLU A 341 17.80 -26.84 -14.19
CA GLU A 341 18.51 -26.89 -15.47
C GLU A 341 19.85 -26.16 -15.39
N ILE A 342 19.88 -25.01 -14.73
CA ILE A 342 21.09 -24.22 -14.48
C ILE A 342 22.07 -25.02 -13.60
N ALA A 343 21.58 -25.57 -12.49
CA ALA A 343 22.40 -26.33 -11.53
C ALA A 343 23.00 -27.60 -12.16
N ARG A 344 22.25 -28.28 -13.04
CA ARG A 344 22.73 -29.48 -13.74
C ARG A 344 23.99 -29.24 -14.57
N GLN A 345 24.20 -28.02 -15.06
CA GLN A 345 25.36 -27.68 -15.88
C GLN A 345 26.57 -27.25 -15.05
N ASN A 346 26.35 -26.42 -14.03
CA ASN A 346 27.43 -25.88 -13.21
C ASN A 346 27.88 -26.81 -12.08
N HIS A 347 26.94 -27.56 -11.50
CA HIS A 347 27.16 -28.36 -10.29
C HIS A 347 26.44 -29.72 -10.39
N PRO A 348 26.96 -30.66 -11.22
CA PRO A 348 26.34 -31.97 -11.39
C PRO A 348 26.24 -32.73 -10.05
N GLY A 349 25.01 -32.96 -9.57
CA GLY A 349 24.73 -33.66 -8.32
C GLY A 349 24.33 -32.77 -7.13
N CYS A 350 24.40 -31.45 -7.27
CA CYS A 350 23.85 -30.52 -6.30
C CYS A 350 22.40 -30.15 -6.68
N ARG A 351 21.52 -30.08 -5.68
CA ARG A 351 20.16 -29.56 -5.88
C ARG A 351 20.15 -28.04 -5.69
N PRO A 352 19.36 -27.30 -6.49
CA PRO A 352 19.15 -25.88 -6.24
C PRO A 352 18.54 -25.67 -4.85
N CYS A 353 18.83 -24.51 -4.27
CA CYS A 353 18.29 -24.11 -2.99
C CYS A 353 17.96 -22.61 -3.01
N LEU A 354 17.04 -22.18 -2.15
CA LEU A 354 16.76 -20.76 -2.00
C LEU A 354 17.94 -20.07 -1.29
N PHE A 355 18.35 -20.63 -0.15
CA PHE A 355 19.49 -20.19 0.65
C PHE A 355 20.41 -21.37 0.98
N SER A 356 21.73 -21.20 0.84
CA SER A 356 22.77 -22.14 1.27
C SER A 356 23.44 -21.59 2.54
N GLY A 357 22.75 -21.80 3.67
CA GLY A 357 23.14 -21.21 4.95
C GLY A 357 22.61 -19.78 5.13
N PRO A 358 23.17 -19.00 6.08
CA PRO A 358 22.76 -17.61 6.26
C PRO A 358 23.16 -16.78 5.03
N PRO A 359 22.25 -15.94 4.50
CA PRO A 359 22.54 -15.06 3.38
C PRO A 359 23.79 -14.22 3.66
N ASN A 360 24.75 -14.24 2.73
CA ASN A 360 25.96 -13.42 2.84
C ASN A 360 25.92 -12.32 1.77
N PRO A 361 26.33 -11.07 2.09
CA PRO A 361 26.36 -10.03 1.07
C PRO A 361 27.37 -10.32 -0.07
N SER A 362 28.36 -11.21 0.14
CA SER A 362 29.29 -11.68 -0.89
C SER A 362 28.63 -12.60 -1.91
N ASP A 363 27.42 -13.09 -1.60
CA ASP A 363 26.67 -13.90 -2.53
C ASP A 363 26.10 -13.02 -3.65
N VAL A 364 25.86 -11.71 -3.43
CA VAL A 364 25.28 -10.80 -4.42
C VAL A 364 26.29 -10.47 -5.53
N CYS A 365 26.17 -11.10 -6.69
CA CYS A 365 26.95 -10.77 -7.89
C CYS A 365 26.07 -10.10 -8.95
N GLN A 366 26.48 -8.92 -9.42
CA GLN A 366 25.81 -8.24 -10.54
C GLN A 366 26.05 -8.96 -11.86
N GLY A 367 25.01 -9.01 -12.70
CA GLY A 367 25.10 -9.48 -14.07
C GLY A 367 25.37 -8.36 -15.07
N ARG A 368 24.72 -8.42 -16.24
CA ARG A 368 24.86 -7.44 -17.33
C ARG A 368 23.98 -6.20 -17.18
N LEU A 369 23.03 -6.21 -16.26
CA LEU A 369 22.09 -5.12 -16.05
C LEU A 369 22.75 -3.96 -15.30
N GLY A 370 22.35 -2.73 -15.65
CA GLY A 370 22.83 -1.50 -15.00
C GLY A 370 22.11 -1.19 -13.67
N ASP A 371 21.83 -2.20 -12.85
CA ASP A 371 21.04 -2.13 -11.62
C ASP A 371 21.92 -2.17 -10.36
N CYS A 372 23.20 -1.78 -10.47
CA CYS A 372 24.15 -1.76 -9.37
C CYS A 372 23.64 -1.01 -8.12
N TRP A 373 22.77 -0.02 -8.33
CA TRP A 373 22.10 0.75 -7.30
C TRP A 373 21.20 -0.13 -6.41
N PHE A 374 20.42 -1.03 -7.02
CA PHE A 374 19.52 -1.95 -6.32
C PHE A 374 20.31 -3.06 -5.62
N LEU A 375 21.24 -3.71 -6.33
CA LEU A 375 22.05 -4.79 -5.75
C LEU A 375 22.94 -4.31 -4.58
N SER A 376 23.37 -3.06 -4.61
CA SER A 376 24.07 -2.44 -3.48
C SER A 376 23.15 -2.29 -2.27
N ALA A 377 21.89 -1.88 -2.46
CA ALA A 377 20.91 -1.83 -1.38
C ALA A 377 20.63 -3.23 -0.80
N VAL A 378 20.52 -4.25 -1.66
CA VAL A 378 20.37 -5.67 -1.26
C VAL A 378 21.57 -6.14 -0.43
N ALA A 379 22.80 -5.79 -0.85
CA ALA A 379 24.00 -6.13 -0.10
C ALA A 379 24.01 -5.44 1.28
N VAL A 380 23.69 -4.14 1.35
CA VAL A 380 23.57 -3.39 2.62
C VAL A 380 22.53 -4.03 3.54
N LEU A 381 21.40 -4.48 3.01
CA LEU A 381 20.36 -5.12 3.82
C LEU A 381 20.75 -6.52 4.31
N THR A 382 21.50 -7.26 3.48
CA THR A 382 22.02 -8.58 3.86
C THR A 382 23.02 -8.47 5.02
N GLU A 383 23.78 -7.38 5.14
CA GLU A 383 24.71 -7.14 6.26
C GLU A 383 24.03 -7.06 7.63
N VAL A 384 22.77 -6.63 7.66
CA VAL A 384 21.98 -6.54 8.90
C VAL A 384 21.06 -7.75 9.08
N SER A 385 21.23 -8.80 8.27
CA SER A 385 20.45 -10.06 8.32
C SER A 385 18.94 -9.86 8.16
N ARG A 386 18.51 -8.81 7.46
CA ARG A 386 17.07 -8.51 7.25
C ARG A 386 16.53 -8.97 5.90
N ILE A 387 17.37 -9.56 5.06
CA ILE A 387 16.96 -10.03 3.73
C ILE A 387 15.92 -11.16 3.79
N SER A 388 15.96 -11.98 4.84
CA SER A 388 14.93 -13.00 5.10
C SER A 388 13.57 -12.42 5.50
N GLU A 389 13.51 -11.14 5.87
CA GLU A 389 12.24 -10.45 6.08
C GLU A 389 11.62 -10.00 4.76
N VAL A 390 12.42 -9.84 3.69
CA VAL A 390 11.98 -9.36 2.37
C VAL A 390 11.46 -10.51 1.52
N ILE A 391 12.16 -11.64 1.53
CA ILE A 391 11.73 -12.86 0.85
C ILE A 391 10.79 -13.63 1.79
N ILE A 392 9.50 -13.66 1.44
CA ILE A 392 8.45 -14.25 2.26
C ILE A 392 8.53 -15.78 2.20
N THR A 393 8.80 -16.34 1.03
CA THR A 393 8.91 -17.79 0.87
C THR A 393 10.12 -18.34 1.63
N GLN A 394 9.89 -19.29 2.53
CA GLN A 394 10.89 -19.77 3.48
C GLN A 394 11.91 -20.78 2.91
N GLY A 395 11.66 -21.34 1.72
CA GLY A 395 12.52 -22.37 1.15
C GLY A 395 12.28 -22.66 -0.32
N TYR A 396 13.17 -23.48 -0.88
CA TYR A 396 13.01 -23.98 -2.24
C TYR A 396 11.78 -24.87 -2.32
N ASN A 397 10.98 -24.68 -3.37
CA ASN A 397 9.78 -25.44 -3.65
C ASN A 397 9.80 -25.89 -5.12
N GLU A 398 9.25 -27.07 -5.40
CA GLU A 398 9.30 -27.68 -6.74
C GLU A 398 8.24 -27.07 -7.67
N GLU A 399 7.22 -26.43 -7.09
CA GLU A 399 6.19 -25.68 -7.80
C GLU A 399 6.74 -24.41 -8.47
N GLY A 400 7.89 -23.92 -8.01
CA GLY A 400 8.59 -22.77 -8.57
C GLY A 400 7.92 -21.43 -8.25
N ILE A 401 7.20 -21.30 -7.12
CA ILE A 401 6.47 -20.10 -6.72
C ILE A 401 7.23 -19.40 -5.59
N TYR A 402 7.54 -18.12 -5.76
CA TYR A 402 8.26 -17.33 -4.77
C TYR A 402 7.62 -15.97 -4.56
N THR A 403 7.46 -15.58 -3.30
CA THR A 403 6.86 -14.33 -2.88
C THR A 403 7.90 -13.44 -2.23
N VAL A 404 8.03 -12.22 -2.73
CA VAL A 404 8.89 -11.17 -2.21
C VAL A 404 8.01 -9.98 -1.86
N ARG A 405 8.33 -9.24 -0.79
CA ARG A 405 7.60 -8.01 -0.47
C ARG A 405 8.45 -6.76 -0.71
N PHE A 406 7.78 -5.70 -1.15
CA PHE A 406 8.37 -4.37 -1.27
C PHE A 406 7.46 -3.33 -0.63
N CYS A 407 8.04 -2.26 -0.10
CA CYS A 407 7.30 -1.14 0.45
C CYS A 407 7.11 -0.08 -0.63
N VAL A 408 5.90 0.04 -1.16
CA VAL A 408 5.55 1.01 -2.20
C VAL A 408 4.67 2.07 -1.55
N GLN A 409 5.11 3.33 -1.58
CA GLN A 409 4.36 4.46 -1.01
C GLN A 409 3.93 4.20 0.45
N GLY A 410 4.81 3.58 1.24
CA GLY A 410 4.56 3.28 2.63
C GLY A 410 3.79 1.98 2.91
N GLU A 411 3.21 1.35 1.89
CA GLU A 411 2.45 0.10 2.03
C GLU A 411 3.26 -1.12 1.58
N TRP A 412 3.09 -2.25 2.26
CA TRP A 412 3.81 -3.48 1.92
C TRP A 412 3.04 -4.28 0.88
N VAL A 413 3.63 -4.43 -0.31
CA VAL A 413 3.04 -5.12 -1.47
C VAL A 413 3.74 -6.46 -1.68
N PRO A 414 3.00 -7.59 -1.72
CA PRO A 414 3.55 -8.88 -2.14
C PRO A 414 3.68 -8.95 -3.66
N VAL A 415 4.83 -9.41 -4.13
CA VAL A 415 5.15 -9.69 -5.52
C VAL A 415 5.47 -11.16 -5.65
N VAL A 416 4.59 -11.89 -6.34
CA VAL A 416 4.78 -13.31 -6.63
C VAL A 416 5.43 -13.46 -8.00
N VAL A 417 6.48 -14.27 -8.06
CA VAL A 417 7.23 -14.60 -9.28
C VAL A 417 7.44 -16.10 -9.41
N ASP A 418 7.60 -16.56 -10.64
CA ASP A 418 8.10 -17.90 -10.91
C ASP A 418 9.65 -17.97 -10.91
N ASP A 419 10.22 -19.17 -11.01
CA ASP A 419 11.67 -19.40 -11.03
C ASP A 419 12.32 -19.51 -12.43
N TRP A 420 11.67 -19.05 -13.49
CA TRP A 420 12.36 -18.89 -14.78
C TRP A 420 13.41 -17.78 -14.69
N ILE A 421 14.68 -18.10 -14.97
CA ILE A 421 15.79 -17.14 -14.91
C ILE A 421 16.36 -16.89 -16.31
N PRO A 422 16.51 -15.62 -16.74
CA PRO A 422 17.11 -15.29 -18.03
C PRO A 422 18.61 -15.61 -18.04
N CYS A 423 19.06 -16.35 -19.05
CA CYS A 423 20.42 -16.84 -19.17
C CYS A 423 21.07 -16.38 -20.48
N GLU A 424 22.36 -16.03 -20.44
CA GLU A 424 23.16 -15.74 -21.65
C GLU A 424 23.47 -17.01 -22.44
N LEU A 425 23.70 -18.09 -21.70
CA LEU A 425 24.00 -19.42 -22.17
C LEU A 425 23.49 -20.40 -21.12
N PRO A 426 23.28 -21.67 -21.47
CA PRO A 426 22.89 -22.67 -20.50
C PRO A 426 23.86 -22.73 -19.31
N GLY A 427 23.33 -22.66 -18.09
CA GLY A 427 24.12 -22.58 -16.85
C GLY A 427 24.66 -21.19 -16.51
N LYS A 428 24.47 -20.16 -17.34
CA LYS A 428 24.99 -18.80 -17.07
C LYS A 428 23.87 -17.77 -17.02
N PRO A 429 23.37 -17.40 -15.82
CA PRO A 429 22.42 -16.30 -15.66
C PRO A 429 22.96 -15.00 -16.28
N ALA A 430 22.08 -14.24 -16.93
CA ALA A 430 22.44 -12.97 -17.57
C ALA A 430 22.49 -11.80 -16.59
N PHE A 431 21.64 -11.84 -15.57
CA PHE A 431 21.50 -10.78 -14.57
C PHE A 431 22.01 -11.25 -13.20
N ALA A 432 21.59 -10.63 -12.10
CA ALA A 432 22.15 -10.89 -10.79
C ALA A 432 22.04 -12.37 -10.38
N THR A 433 23.11 -12.88 -9.77
CA THR A 433 23.19 -14.28 -9.34
C THR A 433 24.00 -14.45 -8.08
N SER A 434 23.84 -15.60 -7.42
CA SER A 434 24.68 -15.94 -6.27
C SER A 434 26.07 -16.39 -6.71
N LYS A 435 27.12 -15.93 -6.02
CA LYS A 435 28.50 -16.44 -6.17
C LYS A 435 28.60 -17.96 -6.01
N LYS A 436 27.71 -18.58 -5.22
CA LYS A 436 27.69 -20.03 -4.98
C LYS A 436 27.05 -20.82 -6.12
N GLY A 437 26.38 -20.17 -7.07
CA GLY A 437 25.80 -20.78 -8.29
C GLY A 437 24.59 -21.71 -8.08
N ILE A 438 24.31 -22.14 -6.84
CA ILE A 438 23.17 -23.01 -6.48
C ILE A 438 22.06 -22.29 -5.71
N GLU A 439 22.29 -21.06 -5.30
CA GLU A 439 21.33 -20.23 -4.55
C GLU A 439 20.54 -19.34 -5.49
N LEU A 440 19.24 -19.23 -5.22
CA LEU A 440 18.30 -18.52 -6.10
C LEU A 440 17.88 -17.15 -5.59
N TRP A 441 18.07 -16.87 -4.30
CA TRP A 441 17.49 -15.70 -3.66
C TRP A 441 17.88 -14.37 -4.33
N VAL A 442 19.12 -14.24 -4.83
CA VAL A 442 19.58 -13.02 -5.51
C VAL A 442 18.82 -12.81 -6.82
N SER A 443 18.75 -13.85 -7.66
CA SER A 443 18.09 -13.79 -8.97
C SER A 443 16.58 -13.61 -8.84
N LEU A 444 15.94 -14.26 -7.85
CA LEU A 444 14.52 -14.12 -7.57
C LEU A 444 14.17 -12.72 -7.05
N LEU A 445 15.02 -12.14 -6.21
CA LEU A 445 14.81 -10.80 -5.67
C LEU A 445 14.91 -9.73 -6.75
N GLU A 446 15.94 -9.80 -7.60
CA GLU A 446 16.08 -8.92 -8.77
C GLU A 446 14.89 -9.10 -9.73
N LYS A 447 14.47 -10.33 -10.00
CA LYS A 447 13.29 -10.61 -10.84
C LYS A 447 12.00 -10.02 -10.27
N ALA A 448 11.75 -10.19 -8.97
CA ALA A 448 10.57 -9.64 -8.32
C ALA A 448 10.57 -8.11 -8.37
N TYR A 449 11.74 -7.49 -8.24
CA TYR A 449 11.87 -6.04 -8.40
C TYR A 449 11.66 -5.61 -9.86
N ALA A 450 12.18 -6.38 -10.83
CA ALA A 450 11.93 -6.14 -12.26
C ALA A 450 10.43 -6.26 -12.60
N LYS A 451 9.72 -7.24 -12.04
CA LYS A 451 8.26 -7.37 -12.16
C LYS A 451 7.53 -6.17 -11.55
N LEU A 452 7.95 -5.74 -10.35
CA LEU A 452 7.45 -4.52 -9.71
C LEU A 452 7.80 -3.26 -10.50
N HIS A 453 8.70 -3.31 -11.48
CA HIS A 453 9.05 -2.18 -12.34
C HIS A 453 8.72 -2.42 -13.83
N GLY A 454 7.99 -3.49 -14.13
CA GLY A 454 7.46 -3.83 -15.45
C GLY A 454 8.39 -4.61 -16.35
N SER A 455 9.72 -4.42 -16.28
CA SER A 455 10.71 -5.20 -17.04
C SER A 455 12.10 -5.15 -16.38
N TYR A 456 13.04 -5.98 -16.84
CA TYR A 456 14.44 -5.88 -16.42
C TYR A 456 15.10 -4.59 -16.91
N GLU A 457 14.89 -4.20 -18.16
CA GLU A 457 15.38 -2.92 -18.71
C GLU A 457 14.95 -1.72 -17.87
N ALA A 458 13.75 -1.80 -17.31
CA ALA A 458 13.24 -0.79 -16.40
C ALA A 458 14.28 -0.46 -15.32
N LEU A 459 14.96 -1.46 -14.73
CA LEU A 459 15.87 -1.30 -13.58
C LEU A 459 17.20 -0.59 -13.94
N GLU A 460 17.43 -0.26 -15.21
CA GLU A 460 18.65 0.43 -15.62
C GLU A 460 18.71 1.86 -15.11
N GLY A 461 19.58 2.08 -14.12
CA GLY A 461 19.75 3.38 -13.47
C GLY A 461 18.66 3.65 -12.44
N GLY A 462 19.10 4.04 -11.24
CA GLY A 462 18.22 4.39 -10.14
C GLY A 462 19.03 4.83 -8.92
N LEU A 463 18.34 5.09 -7.82
CA LEU A 463 18.91 5.65 -6.60
C LEU A 463 18.94 4.60 -5.48
N VAL A 464 20.12 4.38 -4.89
CA VAL A 464 20.33 3.38 -3.83
C VAL A 464 19.41 3.62 -2.63
N GLN A 465 19.19 4.88 -2.27
CA GLN A 465 18.28 5.27 -1.18
C GLN A 465 16.83 4.85 -1.45
N ASP A 466 16.37 4.90 -2.70
CA ASP A 466 15.00 4.51 -3.07
C ASP A 466 14.85 2.99 -2.98
N ALA A 467 15.83 2.22 -3.45
CA ALA A 467 15.86 0.77 -3.27
C ALA A 467 15.87 0.38 -1.78
N LEU A 468 16.62 1.10 -0.94
CA LEU A 468 16.62 0.86 0.50
C LEU A 468 15.25 1.13 1.13
N VAL A 469 14.55 2.20 0.70
CA VAL A 469 13.17 2.47 1.12
C VAL A 469 12.24 1.34 0.67
N ASP A 470 12.31 0.92 -0.59
CA ASP A 470 11.46 -0.15 -1.13
C ASP A 470 11.69 -1.49 -0.42
N LEU A 471 12.92 -1.78 0.02
CA LEU A 471 13.24 -3.02 0.72
C LEU A 471 12.89 -2.96 2.22
N THR A 472 12.80 -1.78 2.83
CA THR A 472 12.73 -1.65 4.31
C THR A 472 11.53 -0.90 4.85
N GLY A 473 10.84 -0.11 4.02
CA GLY A 473 9.79 0.82 4.44
C GLY A 473 10.29 1.96 5.34
N GLY A 474 11.62 2.16 5.38
CA GLY A 474 12.26 3.28 6.08
C GLY A 474 12.20 4.58 5.28
N ALA A 475 13.08 5.52 5.60
CA ALA A 475 13.20 6.78 4.89
C ALA A 475 14.62 6.98 4.32
N GLY A 476 14.68 7.35 3.05
CA GLY A 476 15.92 7.45 2.28
C GLY A 476 16.48 8.87 2.24
N GLU A 477 17.79 9.00 2.37
CA GLU A 477 18.52 10.26 2.20
C GLU A 477 19.81 10.02 1.41
N GLU A 478 20.17 10.99 0.57
CA GLU A 478 21.49 11.08 -0.05
C GLU A 478 22.19 12.36 0.39
N ILE A 479 23.37 12.21 0.99
CA ILE A 479 24.26 13.33 1.28
C ILE A 479 25.28 13.42 0.15
N ASP A 480 25.07 14.43 -0.69
CA ASP A 480 25.99 14.77 -1.75
C ASP A 480 27.22 15.50 -1.20
N MET A 481 28.38 14.83 -1.12
CA MET A 481 29.52 15.38 -0.38
C MET A 481 30.12 16.64 -0.99
N ARG A 482 29.88 16.96 -2.27
CA ARG A 482 30.32 18.22 -2.90
C ARG A 482 29.28 19.34 -2.83
N SER A 483 28.09 19.08 -2.27
CA SER A 483 27.11 20.14 -2.01
C SER A 483 27.68 21.19 -1.04
N GLY A 484 27.22 22.44 -1.17
CA GLY A 484 27.71 23.54 -0.32
C GLY A 484 27.48 23.27 1.16
N GLU A 485 26.32 22.71 1.51
CA GLU A 485 25.95 22.33 2.87
C GLU A 485 26.85 21.22 3.42
N ALA A 486 27.05 20.13 2.66
CA ALA A 486 27.94 19.05 3.08
C ALA A 486 29.39 19.53 3.23
N GLN A 487 29.87 20.46 2.40
CA GLN A 487 31.22 21.03 2.54
C GLN A 487 31.37 21.86 3.82
N LEU A 488 30.33 22.60 4.24
CA LEU A 488 30.31 23.31 5.52
C LEU A 488 30.29 22.33 6.71
N ASP A 489 29.48 21.27 6.61
CA ASP A 489 29.39 20.23 7.63
C ASP A 489 30.67 19.38 7.72
N LEU A 490 31.37 19.18 6.59
CA LEU A 490 32.69 18.57 6.54
C LEU A 490 33.74 19.45 7.23
N ALA A 491 33.78 20.74 6.90
CA ALA A 491 34.75 21.69 7.47
C ALA A 491 34.57 21.87 8.99
N SER A 492 33.33 21.85 9.47
CA SER A 492 33.01 21.91 10.91
C SER A 492 33.21 20.58 11.64
N GLY A 493 33.41 19.47 10.91
CA GLY A 493 33.48 18.11 11.46
C GLY A 493 32.13 17.52 11.86
N ARG A 494 31.01 18.23 11.62
CA ARG A 494 29.65 17.81 11.93
C ARG A 494 29.24 16.57 11.15
N LEU A 495 29.63 16.44 9.89
CA LEU A 495 29.29 15.27 9.06
C LEU A 495 29.84 13.96 9.65
N TRP A 496 31.05 14.00 10.23
CA TRP A 496 31.63 12.85 10.91
C TRP A 496 30.81 12.47 12.17
N SER A 497 30.41 13.46 12.95
CA SER A 497 29.55 13.23 14.12
C SER A 497 28.17 12.69 13.74
N GLN A 498 27.60 13.13 12.62
CA GLN A 498 26.34 12.60 12.08
C GLN A 498 26.50 11.13 11.67
N LEU A 499 27.55 10.78 10.93
CA LEU A 499 27.83 9.39 10.54
C LEU A 499 27.99 8.46 11.75
N LEU A 500 28.70 8.92 12.79
CA LEU A 500 28.81 8.17 14.05
C LEU A 500 27.43 7.98 14.71
N ARG A 501 26.58 9.03 14.72
CA ARG A 501 25.20 8.95 15.24
C ARG A 501 24.36 7.98 14.42
N PHE A 502 24.36 8.07 13.09
CA PHE A 502 23.60 7.17 12.23
C PHE A 502 23.99 5.70 12.46
N LYS A 503 25.30 5.43 12.61
CA LYS A 503 25.75 4.07 12.91
C LYS A 503 25.36 3.60 14.30
N GLN A 504 25.32 4.50 15.29
CA GLN A 504 24.86 4.18 16.66
C GLN A 504 23.36 3.89 16.72
N GLU A 505 22.55 4.60 15.95
CA GLU A 505 21.11 4.36 15.82
C GLU A 505 20.78 3.10 14.99
N GLY A 506 21.78 2.49 14.35
CA GLY A 506 21.60 1.26 13.57
C GLY A 506 21.04 1.50 12.16
N PHE A 507 21.12 2.73 11.64
CA PHE A 507 20.69 3.04 10.28
C PHE A 507 21.58 2.37 9.24
N LEU A 508 20.99 2.11 8.07
CA LEU A 508 21.70 1.54 6.94
C LEU A 508 22.50 2.63 6.23
N LEU A 509 23.75 2.34 5.91
CA LEU A 509 24.68 3.29 5.32
C LEU A 509 25.33 2.70 4.07
N GLY A 510 25.35 3.48 3.00
CA GLY A 510 26.03 3.19 1.74
C GLY A 510 26.87 4.38 1.27
N ALA A 511 27.68 4.16 0.25
CA ALA A 511 28.52 5.17 -0.37
C ALA A 511 28.49 5.04 -1.90
N GLY A 512 28.46 6.17 -2.59
CA GLY A 512 28.56 6.24 -4.04
C GLY A 512 29.93 6.76 -4.46
N SER A 513 30.60 6.05 -5.36
CA SER A 513 31.80 6.56 -6.03
C SER A 513 31.42 7.64 -7.07
N PRO A 514 32.35 8.53 -7.48
CA PRO A 514 32.11 9.52 -8.52
C PRO A 514 31.66 8.89 -9.84
N SER A 515 30.94 9.69 -10.64
CA SER A 515 30.45 9.27 -11.96
C SER A 515 31.58 8.78 -12.85
N GLY A 516 31.40 7.59 -13.41
CA GLY A 516 32.31 6.91 -14.33
C GLY A 516 31.61 5.66 -14.87
N SER A 517 32.26 4.92 -15.77
CA SER A 517 31.77 3.59 -16.11
C SER A 517 32.27 2.58 -15.07
N ASP A 518 31.43 1.59 -14.81
CA ASP A 518 31.66 0.40 -13.99
C ASP A 518 32.96 -0.40 -14.34
N VAL A 519 33.62 -0.03 -15.44
CA VAL A 519 34.88 -0.61 -15.92
C VAL A 519 36.10 0.21 -15.47
N HIS A 520 35.90 1.46 -15.05
CA HIS A 520 36.98 2.36 -14.61
C HIS A 520 37.30 2.15 -13.14
N ILE A 521 38.34 1.35 -12.88
CA ILE A 521 38.98 1.24 -11.57
C ILE A 521 40.00 2.38 -11.45
N SER A 522 39.85 3.21 -10.42
CA SER A 522 40.85 4.23 -10.08
C SER A 522 42.21 3.59 -9.73
N SER A 523 43.31 4.33 -9.85
CA SER A 523 44.64 3.84 -9.47
C SER A 523 44.73 3.36 -8.01
N SER A 524 43.81 3.83 -7.17
CA SER A 524 43.68 3.48 -5.76
C SER A 524 42.76 2.27 -5.48
N GLY A 525 42.22 1.61 -6.51
CA GLY A 525 41.40 0.40 -6.37
C GLY A 525 39.90 0.64 -6.13
N ILE A 526 39.40 1.88 -6.27
CA ILE A 526 37.96 2.20 -6.17
C ILE A 526 37.34 2.21 -7.57
N VAL A 527 36.33 1.38 -7.78
CA VAL A 527 35.48 1.34 -8.99
C VAL A 527 34.67 2.63 -9.06
N GLN A 528 34.65 3.30 -10.21
CA GLN A 528 33.85 4.50 -10.45
C GLN A 528 32.45 4.13 -10.96
N GLY A 529 31.45 4.98 -10.72
CA GLY A 529 30.04 4.69 -11.09
C GLY A 529 29.35 3.63 -10.23
N HIS A 530 30.03 3.17 -9.18
CA HIS A 530 29.62 2.03 -8.37
C HIS A 530 29.21 2.43 -6.95
N ALA A 531 28.32 1.64 -6.35
CA ALA A 531 27.84 1.80 -4.98
C ALA A 531 28.49 0.77 -4.04
N TYR A 532 28.69 1.18 -2.79
CA TYR A 532 29.44 0.47 -1.76
C TYR A 532 28.65 0.49 -0.44
N SER A 533 28.86 -0.51 0.41
CA SER A 533 28.24 -0.55 1.75
C SER A 533 29.17 0.02 2.82
N ILE A 534 28.66 0.87 3.71
CA ILE A 534 29.42 1.35 4.87
C ILE A 534 29.12 0.46 6.07
N LEU A 535 30.07 -0.38 6.45
CA LEU A 535 29.89 -1.38 7.50
C LEU A 535 30.15 -0.81 8.89
N GLN A 536 31.20 -0.02 9.05
CA GLN A 536 31.60 0.55 10.33
C GLN A 536 32.15 1.96 10.18
N VAL A 537 31.87 2.79 11.19
CA VAL A 537 32.44 4.13 11.35
C VAL A 537 33.03 4.17 12.75
N ARG A 538 34.36 4.34 12.85
CA ARG A 538 35.09 4.24 14.12
C ARG A 538 36.11 5.36 14.25
N GLU A 539 36.26 5.85 15.47
CA GLU A 539 37.36 6.73 15.86
C GLU A 539 38.25 5.99 16.86
N VAL A 540 39.50 5.72 16.49
CA VAL A 540 40.44 4.92 17.28
C VAL A 540 41.80 5.59 17.32
N ASP A 541 42.29 5.88 18.53
CA ASP A 541 43.61 6.47 18.76
C ASP A 541 43.85 7.76 17.94
N GLY A 542 42.80 8.57 17.76
CA GLY A 542 42.82 9.82 16.98
C GLY A 542 42.62 9.64 15.48
N HIS A 543 42.51 8.40 14.98
CA HIS A 543 42.23 8.10 13.58
C HIS A 543 40.72 7.91 13.34
N LYS A 544 40.19 8.64 12.37
CA LYS A 544 38.82 8.50 11.87
C LYS A 544 38.81 7.53 10.71
N LEU A 545 38.23 6.36 10.90
CA LEU A 545 38.30 5.23 9.97
C LEU A 545 36.90 4.75 9.59
N VAL A 546 36.73 4.44 8.31
CA VAL A 546 35.48 3.88 7.75
C VAL A 546 35.79 2.52 7.15
N GLN A 547 34.96 1.53 7.46
CA GLN A 547 35.00 0.21 6.86
C GLN A 547 33.96 0.13 5.75
N ILE A 548 34.38 -0.24 4.56
CA ILE A 548 33.59 -0.22 3.34
C ILE A 548 33.63 -1.60 2.70
N ARG A 549 32.54 -1.99 2.05
CA ARG A 549 32.46 -3.21 1.27
C ARG A 549 32.11 -2.92 -0.17
N ASN A 550 32.88 -3.53 -1.07
CA ASN A 550 32.57 -3.63 -2.49
C ASN A 550 31.64 -4.83 -2.72
N PRO A 551 30.39 -4.64 -3.21
CA PRO A 551 29.47 -5.75 -3.44
C PRO A 551 29.95 -6.69 -4.55
N TRP A 552 30.74 -6.22 -5.53
CA TRP A 552 31.23 -7.09 -6.59
C TRP A 552 32.26 -8.13 -6.14
N ALA A 553 32.73 -8.08 -4.89
CA ALA A 553 33.62 -9.10 -4.29
C ALA A 553 34.74 -9.59 -5.24
N ASN A 554 35.21 -8.71 -6.12
CA ASN A 554 36.31 -8.93 -7.05
C ASN A 554 37.62 -8.69 -6.28
N GLU A 555 38.75 -9.18 -6.78
CA GLU A 555 40.09 -8.99 -6.16
C GLU A 555 40.56 -7.52 -6.10
N VAL A 556 39.68 -6.56 -6.36
CA VAL A 556 39.96 -5.14 -6.45
C VAL A 556 39.44 -4.45 -5.19
N GLU A 557 40.37 -4.25 -4.27
CA GLU A 557 40.17 -3.55 -3.01
C GLU A 557 41.00 -2.26 -2.98
N TRP A 558 40.66 -1.38 -2.05
CA TRP A 558 41.47 -0.22 -1.72
C TRP A 558 42.92 -0.63 -1.43
N ASN A 559 43.88 0.00 -2.12
CA ASN A 559 45.30 -0.31 -1.98
C ASN A 559 46.12 0.83 -1.32
N GLY A 560 45.44 1.83 -0.77
CA GLY A 560 46.05 2.97 -0.07
C GLY A 560 46.21 2.76 1.44
N PRO A 561 46.39 3.85 2.22
CA PRO A 561 46.49 3.79 3.67
C PRO A 561 45.30 3.08 4.33
N TRP A 562 45.56 2.24 5.34
CA TRP A 562 44.59 1.37 6.03
C TRP A 562 44.01 0.21 5.20
N SER A 563 44.48 -0.01 3.97
CA SER A 563 44.20 -1.25 3.24
C SER A 563 44.68 -2.49 3.99
N ASP A 564 44.25 -3.68 3.61
CA ASP A 564 44.60 -4.93 4.29
C ASP A 564 46.11 -5.22 4.41
N SER A 565 46.90 -4.69 3.47
CA SER A 565 48.37 -4.84 3.43
C SER A 565 49.12 -3.59 3.92
N SER A 566 48.41 -2.57 4.38
CA SER A 566 48.95 -1.28 4.78
C SER A 566 49.88 -1.37 6.02
N PRO A 567 51.05 -0.72 6.00
CA PRO A 567 51.96 -0.67 7.16
C PRO A 567 51.42 0.18 8.33
N GLU A 568 50.36 0.96 8.12
CA GLU A 568 49.72 1.82 9.13
C GLU A 568 49.03 1.02 10.24
N TRP A 569 48.75 -0.26 10.00
CA TRP A 569 48.16 -1.14 11.00
C TRP A 569 49.14 -1.49 12.14
N THR A 570 48.80 -1.07 13.35
CA THR A 570 49.45 -1.55 14.58
C THR A 570 48.63 -2.66 15.23
N ASP A 571 49.26 -3.59 15.96
CA ASP A 571 48.57 -4.68 16.68
C ASP A 571 47.45 -4.15 17.60
N ARG A 572 47.67 -2.98 18.21
CA ARG A 572 46.68 -2.31 19.06
C ARG A 572 45.43 -1.92 18.28
N VAL A 573 45.59 -1.29 17.11
CA VAL A 573 44.47 -0.83 16.28
C VAL A 573 43.76 -2.03 15.63
N LYS A 574 44.51 -3.03 15.16
CA LYS A 574 43.94 -4.30 14.67
C LYS A 574 43.03 -4.96 15.70
N HIS A 575 43.50 -5.05 16.95
CA HIS A 575 42.70 -5.64 18.03
C HIS A 575 41.46 -4.81 18.37
N LYS A 576 41.56 -3.47 18.42
CA LYS A 576 40.41 -2.59 18.70
C LYS A 576 39.34 -2.63 17.62
N LEU A 577 39.75 -2.71 16.35
CA LEU A 577 38.85 -2.78 15.21
C LEU A 577 38.42 -4.21 14.85
N LYS A 578 38.94 -5.22 15.57
CA LYS A 578 38.75 -6.65 15.26
C LYS A 578 39.07 -6.95 13.79
N HIS A 579 40.09 -6.29 13.25
CA HIS A 579 40.47 -6.42 11.86
C HIS A 579 41.05 -7.82 11.60
N VAL A 580 40.50 -8.50 10.59
CA VAL A 580 41.01 -9.77 10.07
C VAL A 580 41.82 -9.42 8.83
N SER A 581 43.12 -9.73 8.85
CA SER A 581 44.00 -9.37 7.73
C SER A 581 43.88 -10.37 6.58
N GLN A 582 43.87 -9.86 5.34
CA GLN A 582 44.04 -10.61 4.08
C GLN A 582 42.86 -11.49 3.66
N SER A 583 41.62 -11.06 3.93
CA SER A 583 40.45 -11.66 3.29
C SER A 583 40.19 -10.95 1.97
N LYS A 584 40.24 -11.67 0.83
CA LYS A 584 39.73 -11.17 -0.46
C LYS A 584 38.20 -11.20 -0.46
N ASP A 585 37.58 -10.49 0.47
CA ASP A 585 36.13 -10.45 0.67
C ASP A 585 35.52 -9.12 0.20
N GLY A 586 36.33 -8.21 -0.34
CA GLY A 586 35.89 -6.89 -0.80
C GLY A 586 35.69 -5.91 0.35
N ILE A 587 36.07 -6.24 1.59
CA ILE A 587 35.93 -5.39 2.77
C ILE A 587 37.28 -4.76 3.09
N PHE A 588 37.33 -3.43 3.12
CA PHE A 588 38.56 -2.71 3.45
C PHE A 588 38.28 -1.53 4.39
N TRP A 589 39.31 -1.12 5.10
CA TRP A 589 39.29 0.13 5.86
C TRP A 589 39.96 1.24 5.08
N MET A 590 39.50 2.47 5.30
CA MET A 590 40.16 3.67 4.82
C MET A 590 40.01 4.82 5.80
N SER A 591 40.86 5.83 5.66
CA SER A 591 40.73 7.05 6.44
C SER A 591 39.51 7.87 5.99
N TRP A 592 38.92 8.63 6.92
CA TRP A 592 37.84 9.58 6.58
C TRP A 592 38.29 10.64 5.56
N GLN A 593 39.58 10.97 5.53
CA GLN A 593 40.15 11.91 4.57
C GLN A 593 40.18 11.30 3.16
N ASP A 594 40.61 10.05 3.04
CA ASP A 594 40.60 9.33 1.76
C ASP A 594 39.17 9.11 1.28
N PHE A 595 38.24 8.81 2.18
CA PHE A 595 36.83 8.68 1.84
C PHE A 595 36.27 9.95 1.16
N GLN A 596 36.55 11.13 1.72
CA GLN A 596 36.13 12.42 1.14
C GLN A 596 36.74 12.70 -0.24
N ILE A 597 37.92 12.15 -0.52
CA ILE A 597 38.59 12.31 -1.81
C ILE A 597 37.95 11.38 -2.84
N HIS A 598 37.73 10.12 -2.48
CA HIS A 598 37.41 9.04 -3.40
C HIS A 598 35.92 8.77 -3.58
N PHE A 599 35.06 9.20 -2.66
CA PHE A 599 33.61 9.02 -2.75
C PHE A 599 32.90 10.35 -3.07
N ARG A 600 31.70 10.26 -3.64
CA ARG A 600 30.87 11.39 -4.05
C ARG A 600 29.65 11.56 -3.14
N SER A 601 28.98 10.46 -2.81
CA SER A 601 27.70 10.46 -2.10
C SER A 601 27.73 9.50 -0.93
N ILE A 602 26.92 9.79 0.09
CA ILE A 602 26.62 8.88 1.20
C ILE A 602 25.13 8.63 1.18
N TYR A 603 24.73 7.36 1.10
CA TYR A 603 23.33 6.95 1.13
C TYR A 603 22.96 6.52 2.55
N ILE A 604 21.82 6.97 3.05
CA ILE A 604 21.32 6.65 4.38
C ILE A 604 19.90 6.14 4.24
N CYS A 605 19.58 5.04 4.91
CA CYS A 605 18.20 4.63 5.11
C CYS A 605 17.91 4.50 6.60
N ARG A 606 17.05 5.41 7.08
CA ARG A 606 16.63 5.48 8.48
C ARG A 606 15.44 4.55 8.66
N ILE A 607 15.63 3.49 9.43
CA ILE A 607 14.56 2.54 9.72
C ILE A 607 14.06 2.81 11.12
N TYR A 608 12.82 3.26 11.20
CA TYR A 608 12.15 3.51 12.47
C TYR A 608 11.19 2.36 12.79
N PRO A 609 10.98 2.06 14.09
CA PRO A 609 9.90 1.19 14.52
C PRO A 609 8.54 1.69 14.02
N SER A 610 7.61 0.76 13.75
CA SER A 610 6.29 1.10 13.20
C SER A 610 5.49 2.02 14.13
N GLU A 611 5.73 1.97 15.45
CA GLU A 611 5.02 2.81 16.42
C GLU A 611 5.46 4.28 16.36
N MET A 612 6.62 4.57 15.76
CA MET A 612 7.13 5.93 15.58
C MET A 612 6.66 6.57 14.27
N ARG A 613 6.02 5.80 13.38
CA ARG A 613 5.63 6.22 12.05
C ARG A 613 4.14 6.59 12.00
N HIS A 614 3.86 7.84 11.65
CA HIS A 614 2.52 8.35 11.41
C HIS A 614 2.39 8.74 9.95
N THR A 615 1.54 8.05 9.21
CA THR A 615 1.40 8.20 7.75
C THR A 615 0.01 8.69 7.39
N VAL A 616 -0.08 9.59 6.42
CA VAL A 616 -1.33 9.99 5.77
C VAL A 616 -1.16 10.00 4.26
N HIS A 617 -2.17 9.51 3.55
CA HIS A 617 -2.23 9.54 2.09
C HIS A 617 -2.98 10.80 1.64
N GLY A 618 -2.52 11.42 0.57
CA GLY A 618 -3.16 12.58 -0.02
C GLY A 618 -2.96 12.62 -1.53
N GLN A 619 -3.56 13.63 -2.18
CA GLN A 619 -3.41 13.83 -3.62
C GLN A 619 -3.51 15.32 -3.99
N TRP A 620 -2.67 15.73 -4.94
CA TRP A 620 -2.87 16.96 -5.69
C TRP A 620 -3.75 16.62 -6.91
N ARG A 621 -4.98 17.14 -6.97
CA ARG A 621 -5.92 16.88 -8.07
C ARG A 621 -6.92 18.02 -8.21
N GLY A 622 -7.12 18.52 -9.42
CA GLY A 622 -8.04 19.60 -9.72
C GLY A 622 -7.83 20.82 -8.81
N TYR A 623 -8.81 21.09 -7.95
CA TYR A 623 -8.75 22.22 -7.00
C TYR A 623 -7.62 22.09 -5.96
N SER A 624 -7.21 20.88 -5.57
CA SER A 624 -6.14 20.69 -4.58
C SER A 624 -4.73 20.78 -5.17
N ALA A 625 -4.58 20.89 -6.50
CA ALA A 625 -3.30 21.08 -7.17
C ALA A 625 -2.91 22.57 -7.20
N GLY A 626 -2.70 23.14 -6.01
CA GLY A 626 -2.58 24.59 -5.81
C GLY A 626 -1.22 25.21 -6.15
N GLY A 627 -0.16 24.41 -6.32
CA GLY A 627 1.21 24.87 -6.56
C GLY A 627 1.88 25.48 -5.33
N CYS A 628 3.10 26.02 -5.50
CA CYS A 628 3.88 26.59 -4.40
C CYS A 628 3.34 27.94 -3.90
N GLN A 629 3.97 28.47 -2.84
CA GLN A 629 3.59 29.73 -2.18
C GLN A 629 3.61 30.97 -3.09
N ASP A 630 4.24 30.90 -4.27
CA ASP A 630 4.28 31.98 -5.24
C ASP A 630 2.94 32.16 -5.98
N TYR A 631 2.00 31.23 -5.83
CA TYR A 631 0.70 31.23 -6.51
C TYR A 631 -0.46 31.53 -5.55
N ASP A 632 -1.46 32.27 -6.04
CA ASP A 632 -2.68 32.57 -5.27
C ASP A 632 -3.49 31.32 -4.90
N THR A 633 -3.27 30.21 -5.61
CA THR A 633 -3.92 28.91 -5.39
C THR A 633 -3.23 28.05 -4.34
N TRP A 634 -2.09 28.46 -3.78
CA TRP A 634 -1.29 27.60 -2.88
C TRP A 634 -2.06 27.12 -1.64
N HIS A 635 -2.96 27.95 -1.12
CA HIS A 635 -3.78 27.61 0.05
C HIS A 635 -4.77 26.48 -0.25
N GLN A 636 -4.99 26.13 -1.52
CA GLN A 636 -5.90 25.07 -1.94
C GLN A 636 -5.27 23.68 -1.79
N ASN A 637 -3.94 23.59 -1.72
CA ASN A 637 -3.25 22.33 -1.46
C ASN A 637 -3.78 21.63 -0.20
N PRO A 638 -3.71 20.29 -0.14
CA PRO A 638 -4.03 19.55 1.08
C PRO A 638 -3.19 20.06 2.25
N GLN A 639 -3.80 20.13 3.44
CA GLN A 639 -3.13 20.61 4.64
C GLN A 639 -3.36 19.61 5.77
N PHE A 640 -2.33 19.38 6.57
CA PHE A 640 -2.36 18.38 7.64
C PHE A 640 -1.96 19.01 8.96
N LYS A 641 -2.69 18.70 10.02
CA LYS A 641 -2.41 19.16 11.37
C LYS A 641 -1.60 18.12 12.13
N LEU A 642 -0.45 18.55 12.62
CA LEU A 642 0.44 17.77 13.48
C LEU A 642 0.31 18.28 14.91
N THR A 643 -0.15 17.43 15.85
CA THR A 643 -0.29 17.79 17.26
C THR A 643 0.38 16.77 18.16
N ALA A 644 1.22 17.24 19.09
CA ALA A 644 1.76 16.40 20.15
C ALA A 644 0.70 16.11 21.22
N THR A 645 0.69 14.88 21.74
CA THR A 645 -0.30 14.40 22.71
C THR A 645 0.36 13.90 23.98
N GLY A 646 -0.41 13.79 25.07
CA GLY A 646 0.09 13.26 26.34
C GLY A 646 1.14 14.16 26.99
N GLN A 647 2.16 13.54 27.59
CA GLN A 647 3.24 14.26 28.30
C GLN A 647 4.15 15.03 27.33
N ASP A 648 4.30 14.52 26.11
CA ASP A 648 5.14 15.12 25.06
C ASP A 648 4.58 16.46 24.55
N ALA A 649 3.29 16.74 24.75
CA ALA A 649 2.68 18.01 24.38
C ALA A 649 3.30 19.24 25.07
N SER A 650 4.07 19.03 26.14
CA SER A 650 4.75 20.07 26.92
C SER A 650 6.26 20.17 26.67
N LEU A 651 6.82 19.30 25.82
CA LEU A 651 8.26 19.22 25.57
C LEU A 651 8.58 19.42 24.08
N PRO A 652 9.76 19.95 23.73
CA PRO A 652 10.20 19.98 22.35
C PRO A 652 10.30 18.55 21.79
N ILE A 653 9.70 18.32 20.63
CA ILE A 653 9.69 17.00 19.97
C ILE A 653 10.60 17.01 18.76
N HIS A 654 11.40 15.95 18.60
CA HIS A 654 12.18 15.73 17.40
C HIS A 654 11.31 15.04 16.35
N VAL A 655 11.23 15.61 15.15
CA VAL A 655 10.45 15.06 14.05
C VAL A 655 11.31 14.91 12.81
N PHE A 656 11.06 13.83 12.09
CA PHE A 656 11.61 13.60 10.77
C PHE A 656 10.43 13.38 9.82
N ILE A 657 10.26 14.29 8.86
CA ILE A 657 9.07 14.33 7.98
C ILE A 657 9.50 13.98 6.57
N THR A 658 8.76 13.11 5.91
CA THR A 658 8.98 12.70 4.52
C THR A 658 7.73 12.96 3.70
N LEU A 659 7.91 13.44 2.47
CA LEU A 659 6.87 13.57 1.47
C LEU A 659 7.30 12.77 0.25
N THR A 660 6.54 11.73 -0.06
CA THR A 660 6.81 10.82 -1.18
C THR A 660 5.71 11.03 -2.22
N GLN A 661 6.06 11.51 -3.42
CA GLN A 661 5.09 11.58 -4.52
C GLN A 661 4.90 10.20 -5.15
N GLY A 662 3.66 9.84 -5.44
CA GLY A 662 3.35 8.73 -6.30
C GLY A 662 3.44 9.17 -7.76
N VAL A 663 4.05 8.34 -8.59
CA VAL A 663 4.09 8.56 -10.03
C VAL A 663 2.78 8.11 -10.66
N GLY A 664 2.21 8.94 -11.55
CA GLY A 664 0.99 8.61 -12.27
C GLY A 664 1.15 7.37 -13.16
N PHE A 665 0.21 6.43 -13.05
CA PHE A 665 0.12 5.25 -13.91
C PHE A 665 -0.14 5.68 -15.37
N SER A 666 0.82 5.46 -16.27
CA SER A 666 0.62 5.69 -17.70
C SER A 666 -0.34 4.65 -18.29
N ARG A 667 -1.32 5.14 -19.07
CA ARG A 667 -2.56 4.48 -19.55
C ARG A 667 -2.41 3.28 -20.50
N THR A 668 -1.23 2.70 -20.68
CA THR A 668 -0.99 1.77 -21.81
C THR A 668 -0.39 0.40 -21.47
N THR A 669 -0.04 0.11 -20.21
CA THR A 669 0.48 -1.23 -19.87
C THR A 669 0.23 -1.55 -18.40
N ALA A 670 -0.34 -2.72 -18.12
CA ALA A 670 -0.44 -3.27 -16.78
C ALA A 670 0.98 -3.68 -16.33
N GLY A 671 1.63 -2.77 -15.60
CA GLY A 671 2.97 -2.91 -15.08
C GLY A 671 3.34 -1.58 -14.44
N PHE A 672 3.82 -1.62 -13.21
CA PHE A 672 4.48 -0.48 -12.57
C PHE A 672 5.69 -0.13 -13.45
N ARG A 673 5.65 0.85 -14.35
CA ARG A 673 6.86 1.19 -15.12
C ARG A 673 7.90 1.84 -14.22
N ASN A 674 9.19 1.65 -14.51
CA ASN A 674 10.25 2.21 -13.67
C ASN A 674 10.08 3.70 -13.39
N TYR A 675 10.42 4.05 -12.15
CA TYR A 675 10.29 5.35 -11.54
C TYR A 675 11.30 6.39 -12.09
N GLN A 676 12.41 5.99 -12.73
CA GLN A 676 13.51 6.92 -13.04
C GLN A 676 14.26 6.68 -14.37
N SER A 677 13.96 5.62 -15.14
CA SER A 677 14.80 5.18 -16.28
C SER A 677 14.28 5.55 -17.67
N SER A 678 13.31 6.46 -17.78
CA SER A 678 12.98 7.05 -19.08
C SER A 678 12.80 8.55 -18.96
N HIS A 679 13.21 9.25 -20.02
CA HIS A 679 12.97 10.67 -20.27
C HIS A 679 11.48 11.10 -20.26
N ASP A 680 10.57 10.24 -19.76
CA ASP A 680 9.11 10.32 -19.84
C ASP A 680 8.40 10.16 -18.47
N SER A 681 9.14 9.96 -17.36
CA SER A 681 8.57 9.96 -16.01
C SER A 681 8.27 11.41 -15.57
N LEU A 682 6.99 11.81 -15.55
CA LEU A 682 6.53 13.11 -15.03
C LEU A 682 6.63 13.17 -13.50
N MET A 683 7.85 13.13 -12.94
CA MET A 683 8.07 13.52 -11.55
C MET A 683 7.97 15.04 -11.44
N PHE A 684 7.26 15.51 -10.43
CA PHE A 684 7.12 16.94 -10.16
C PHE A 684 8.21 17.41 -9.20
N TYR A 685 8.55 18.68 -9.27
CA TYR A 685 9.32 19.31 -8.19
C TYR A 685 8.39 19.45 -6.99
N ILE A 686 8.64 18.68 -5.93
CA ILE A 686 7.82 18.67 -4.73
C ILE A 686 8.51 19.39 -3.58
N GLY A 687 7.70 19.98 -2.70
CA GLY A 687 8.14 20.71 -1.52
C GLY A 687 7.10 20.65 -0.41
N MET A 688 7.54 20.82 0.83
CA MET A 688 6.64 20.95 1.98
C MET A 688 6.96 22.18 2.83
N ARG A 689 5.93 22.69 3.52
CA ARG A 689 6.03 23.81 4.46
C ARG A 689 5.40 23.44 5.79
N ILE A 690 6.09 23.75 6.88
CA ILE A 690 5.65 23.52 8.25
C ILE A 690 5.37 24.88 8.89
N LEU A 691 4.13 25.09 9.30
CA LEU A 691 3.61 26.38 9.75
C LEU A 691 3.06 26.32 11.18
N LYS A 692 3.16 27.45 11.88
CA LYS A 692 2.62 27.70 13.22
C LYS A 692 1.25 28.37 13.16
N THR A 693 0.31 27.80 12.41
CA THR A 693 -1.06 28.33 12.27
C THR A 693 -1.99 27.93 13.42
N ARG A 694 -1.46 27.32 14.49
CA ARG A 694 -2.24 26.80 15.63
C ARG A 694 -3.31 25.80 15.16
N GLY A 695 -2.93 24.92 14.23
CA GLY A 695 -3.79 23.88 13.67
C GLY A 695 -4.94 24.42 12.81
N ARG A 696 -4.81 25.61 12.22
CA ARG A 696 -5.78 26.16 11.28
C ARG A 696 -5.27 26.05 9.86
N ARG A 697 -6.20 25.92 8.91
CA ARG A 697 -5.91 25.99 7.48
C ARG A 697 -5.21 27.32 7.17
N ALA A 698 -4.02 27.25 6.58
CA ALA A 698 -3.29 28.41 6.11
C ALA A 698 -4.07 29.08 4.97
N ALA A 699 -4.16 30.41 5.04
CA ALA A 699 -4.81 31.25 4.05
C ALA A 699 -3.80 31.77 3.01
N TYR A 700 -4.24 32.69 2.15
CA TYR A 700 -3.45 33.28 1.07
C TYR A 700 -2.07 33.83 1.51
N ASN A 701 -2.02 34.59 2.61
CA ASN A 701 -0.78 35.19 3.12
C ASN A 701 -0.27 34.43 4.34
N ILE A 702 0.95 33.89 4.25
CA ILE A 702 1.71 33.39 5.39
C ILE A 702 2.69 34.47 5.80
N TYR A 703 2.71 34.83 7.07
CA TYR A 703 3.75 35.71 7.57
C TYR A 703 5.03 34.91 7.83
N LEU A 704 6.20 35.50 7.58
CA LEU A 704 7.50 34.83 7.75
C LEU A 704 7.67 34.19 9.14
N HIS A 705 7.10 34.80 10.19
CA HIS A 705 7.15 34.29 11.57
C HIS A 705 6.28 33.06 11.84
N GLU A 706 5.37 32.73 10.91
CA GLU A 706 4.53 31.54 10.97
C GLU A 706 5.25 30.34 10.32
N SER A 707 6.24 30.54 9.46
CA SER A 707 7.03 29.46 8.87
C SER A 707 8.08 28.96 9.85
N VAL A 708 7.99 27.67 10.21
CA VAL A 708 8.89 27.02 11.18
C VAL A 708 9.96 26.21 10.46
N GLY A 709 9.64 25.71 9.27
CA GLY A 709 10.57 25.00 8.42
C GLY A 709 9.90 24.47 7.15
N GLY A 710 10.62 23.64 6.41
CA GLY A 710 10.19 23.08 5.14
C GLY A 710 11.36 22.52 4.37
N THR A 711 11.12 22.18 3.11
CA THR A 711 12.14 21.69 2.17
C THR A 711 12.27 22.65 1.00
N ASP A 712 13.40 22.61 0.31
CA ASP A 712 13.46 23.17 -1.03
C ASP A 712 12.64 22.32 -2.00
N TYR A 713 12.29 22.89 -3.15
CA TYR A 713 11.59 22.15 -4.21
C TYR A 713 12.61 21.36 -5.02
N VAL A 714 12.48 20.03 -5.00
CA VAL A 714 13.40 19.12 -5.67
C VAL A 714 12.60 18.16 -6.53
N ASN A 715 13.12 17.88 -7.73
CA ASN A 715 12.60 16.81 -8.58
C ASN A 715 13.13 15.47 -8.07
N SER A 716 12.43 14.91 -7.10
CA SER A 716 12.77 13.65 -6.42
C SER A 716 11.50 12.90 -6.06
N ARG A 717 11.58 11.56 -6.02
CA ARG A 717 10.49 10.70 -5.54
C ARG A 717 10.09 11.03 -4.11
N GLU A 718 11.08 11.28 -3.27
CA GLU A 718 10.92 11.56 -1.85
C GLU A 718 11.77 12.77 -1.46
N ILE A 719 11.21 13.62 -0.60
CA ILE A 719 11.93 14.71 0.07
C ILE A 719 11.73 14.57 1.58
N SER A 720 12.73 14.99 2.35
CA SER A 720 12.70 14.85 3.79
C SER A 720 13.16 16.11 4.53
N CYS A 721 12.72 16.26 5.78
CA CYS A 721 13.07 17.37 6.66
C CYS A 721 13.20 16.89 8.10
N GLU A 722 14.34 17.17 8.74
CA GLU A 722 14.61 16.88 10.16
C GLU A 722 14.57 18.18 10.97
N MET A 723 13.74 18.25 12.01
CA MET A 723 13.70 19.43 12.89
C MET A 723 13.22 19.11 14.31
N VAL A 724 13.43 20.07 15.22
CA VAL A 724 12.84 20.06 16.56
C VAL A 724 11.69 21.05 16.60
N LEU A 725 10.49 20.57 16.92
CA LEU A 725 9.31 21.39 17.07
C LEU A 725 9.11 21.74 18.54
N GLU A 726 8.96 23.04 18.82
CA GLU A 726 8.61 23.52 20.15
C GLU A 726 7.18 23.12 20.54
N PRO A 727 6.85 23.05 21.85
CA PRO A 727 5.49 22.77 22.29
C PRO A 727 4.48 23.78 21.72
N GLU A 728 3.50 23.28 20.96
CA GLU A 728 2.38 24.09 20.48
C GLU A 728 1.07 23.31 20.71
N PRO A 729 0.29 23.63 21.76
CA PRO A 729 -0.90 22.86 22.15
C PRO A 729 -1.98 22.77 21.07
N LYS A 730 -1.96 23.71 20.11
CA LYS A 730 -2.92 23.76 19.00
C LYS A 730 -2.39 23.09 17.73
N GLY A 731 -1.14 22.62 17.74
CA GLY A 731 -0.50 21.92 16.63
C GLY A 731 0.10 22.85 15.56
N TYR A 732 0.88 22.21 14.69
CA TYR A 732 1.47 22.75 13.47
C TYR A 732 0.66 22.34 12.25
N THR A 733 0.80 23.07 11.16
CA THR A 733 0.18 22.73 9.87
C THR A 733 1.27 22.42 8.85
N ILE A 734 1.20 21.23 8.25
CA ILE A 734 2.09 20.75 7.19
C ILE A 734 1.34 20.86 5.87
N ILE A 735 1.97 21.46 4.87
CA ILE A 735 1.37 21.68 3.56
C ILE A 735 2.30 21.11 2.49
N PRO A 736 2.01 19.91 1.97
CA PRO A 736 2.69 19.36 0.80
C PRO A 736 2.21 20.05 -0.47
N THR A 737 3.16 20.40 -1.33
CA THR A 737 2.90 21.16 -2.56
C THR A 737 3.80 20.67 -3.69
N THR A 738 3.30 20.73 -4.91
CA THR A 738 4.14 20.75 -6.11
C THR A 738 4.62 22.18 -6.38
N ILE A 739 5.59 22.35 -7.29
CA ILE A 739 6.10 23.68 -7.63
C ILE A 739 5.05 24.46 -8.44
N HIS A 740 4.39 23.82 -9.43
CA HIS A 740 3.43 24.48 -10.31
C HIS A 740 2.00 24.02 -10.02
N PRO A 741 1.00 24.91 -10.15
CA PRO A 741 -0.41 24.52 -10.03
C PRO A 741 -0.85 23.63 -11.19
N GLY A 742 -1.83 22.76 -10.93
CA GLY A 742 -2.36 21.80 -11.92
C GLY A 742 -1.50 20.54 -12.11
N GLU A 743 -0.39 20.40 -11.39
CA GLU A 743 0.39 19.17 -11.32
C GLU A 743 -0.35 18.16 -10.44
N GLU A 744 -0.85 17.08 -11.05
CA GLU A 744 -1.68 16.10 -10.36
C GLU A 744 -0.91 14.81 -10.06
N ALA A 745 -0.83 14.44 -8.78
CA ALA A 745 -0.23 13.20 -8.32
C ALA A 745 -0.74 12.81 -6.92
N PRO A 746 -0.88 11.50 -6.63
CA PRO A 746 -1.00 11.03 -5.25
C PRO A 746 0.31 11.28 -4.49
N PHE A 747 0.25 11.37 -3.17
CA PHE A 747 1.43 11.46 -2.33
C PHE A 747 1.19 10.83 -0.95
N VAL A 748 2.29 10.52 -0.27
CA VAL A 748 2.29 10.00 1.09
C VAL A 748 3.14 10.91 1.96
N LEU A 749 2.54 11.39 3.04
CA LEU A 749 3.21 12.21 4.05
C LEU A 749 3.41 11.35 5.30
N SER A 750 4.68 11.10 5.66
CA SER A 750 5.02 10.33 6.86
C SER A 750 5.81 11.19 7.84
N VAL A 751 5.41 11.15 9.11
CA VAL A 751 6.10 11.80 10.24
C VAL A 751 6.64 10.71 11.16
N PHE A 752 7.96 10.73 11.36
CA PHE A 752 8.69 9.82 12.23
C PHE A 752 9.11 10.54 13.51
N THR A 753 8.64 10.05 14.66
CA THR A 753 8.99 10.63 15.97
C THR A 753 8.82 9.62 17.10
N LYS A 754 9.60 9.80 18.17
CA LYS A 754 9.43 9.05 19.44
C LYS A 754 8.23 9.56 20.26
N ALA A 755 7.79 10.79 19.98
CA ALA A 755 6.71 11.44 20.71
C ALA A 755 5.34 10.93 20.24
N SER A 756 4.38 10.86 21.16
CA SER A 756 3.01 10.52 20.78
C SER A 756 2.34 11.68 20.05
N ILE A 757 2.08 11.56 18.75
CA ILE A 757 1.45 12.61 17.94
C ILE A 757 0.12 12.17 17.31
N THR A 758 -0.68 13.14 16.88
CA THR A 758 -1.79 12.98 15.94
C THR A 758 -1.49 13.74 14.65
N LEU A 759 -1.72 13.09 13.51
CA LEU A 759 -1.59 13.65 12.18
C LEU A 759 -2.94 13.49 11.46
N GLU A 760 -3.61 14.59 11.17
CA GLU A 760 -4.98 14.62 10.63
C GLU A 760 -5.10 15.63 9.49
N ALA A 761 -5.98 15.38 8.51
CA ALA A 761 -6.27 16.34 7.44
C ALA A 761 -7.08 17.55 7.99
N LEU A 762 -6.90 18.72 7.37
CA LEU A 762 -7.53 20.01 7.76
C LEU A 762 -8.56 20.53 6.77
#